data_AF-A0A670YZS1-F1
#
_entry.id   AF-A0A670YZS1-F1
#
_cell.length_a   1.000
_cell.length_b   1.000
_cell.length_c   1.000
_cell.angle_alpha   90.00
_cell.angle_beta   90.00
_cell.angle_gamma   90.00
#
_symmetry.space_group_name_H-M   'P 1'
#
loop_
_entity.id
_entity.type
_entity.pdbx_description
1 polymer ?
#
loop_
_entity_poly.entity_id
_entity_poly.type
_entity_poly.pdbx_seq_one_letter_code
_entity_poly.pdbx_strand_id
1 'polypeptide(L)'
;MYGCESWTLRKAEVQRIELLVLTAATEKTEGYRRFLRTTKYFNYTVKTLGLGEDWKGGDVARTVGGGQKVRWLKAEMKKYANEEDLIVMFVDSYDVILAGSPIELLWKFLQFKSNLVFSAEIFCWPEWSLAEKYPPVTFGKRFLNSGGFIGYAPVINRIVQLWKYKDDDDDQLFYTRIYLDPALRVNHPAHILVNCREEVVLKFEQTRVRARNVAYDTLPVVVHGNGPTKLQLNYLGNYIPNAWTYEGGCEVCDDDLLDMSDLPKESYPRVLLGVFIEKPIPFLPQFLQRLLTLDYPYSHLSLFIHNHEVYHEPHIQAEWDQLRKAFDTIKLIGPEEDLSEGEARDMAMDLCRQDPTCDYYFSLDADVVMTNPEILQILMQENKYVIAPMVSRYGKLWSNFWGALRILNSWMAYLLKGEILRQELPQRNIFTLEDTDPDMAFCKSVREKGIFLHISNRDDFGRLISSTRYNISRLHPELWQISENPLDWQEKYIHENYSRVLEGEFFEQPCPDVYWFPVFTDQMCDDLVEEVEHFGQWSGGKHEDTRLVGGYENVPTVDIHMNQIGFEKEWLQFLQDYIAPVTEKFYPGYHTKARAIMNFMVRYRPDEQPSLRPHHDSSTFTINVALNHKGIDYEGGGCRFLRYNCNVESPRKGWSLIHPGRLTHYHEGLPTTWGTRYIMVSFVDP
;
A
#
# COMPACT_ATOMS: atom_id res chain seq x y z
N MET A 1 -2.78 -13.33 46.86
CA MET A 1 -2.31 -12.23 47.73
C MET A 1 -1.05 -12.58 48.54
N TYR A 2 -0.09 -13.32 47.95
CA TYR A 2 1.30 -13.40 48.44
C TYR A 2 2.18 -12.93 47.29
N GLY A 3 2.75 -11.72 47.32
CA GLY A 3 3.56 -11.27 46.18
C GLY A 3 4.15 -9.86 46.17
N CYS A 4 3.68 -8.91 46.99
CA CYS A 4 4.22 -7.53 46.94
C CYS A 4 5.48 -7.33 47.80
N GLU A 5 5.53 -7.86 49.03
CA GLU A 5 6.69 -7.64 49.94
C GLU A 5 7.95 -8.43 49.54
N SER A 6 7.78 -9.59 48.90
CA SER A 6 8.88 -10.40 48.36
C SER A 6 9.60 -9.74 47.18
N TRP A 7 8.91 -8.88 46.42
CA TRP A 7 9.47 -8.21 45.24
C TRP A 7 10.31 -6.99 45.63
N THR A 8 9.92 -6.26 46.68
CA THR A 8 10.59 -5.02 47.12
C THR A 8 11.94 -5.29 47.79
N LEU A 9 12.03 -6.29 48.68
CA LEU A 9 13.29 -6.68 49.35
C LEU A 9 14.33 -7.25 48.37
N ARG A 10 13.91 -8.00 47.34
CA ARG A 10 14.81 -8.59 46.33
C ARG A 10 15.25 -7.61 45.23
N LYS A 11 14.46 -6.55 44.98
CA LYS A 11 14.83 -5.48 44.04
C LYS A 11 16.10 -4.74 44.49
N ALA A 12 16.29 -4.59 45.80
CA ALA A 12 17.48 -3.98 46.40
C ALA A 12 18.73 -4.85 46.26
N GLU A 13 18.61 -6.19 46.29
CA GLU A 13 19.73 -7.12 46.03
C GLU A 13 20.14 -7.11 44.56
N VAL A 14 19.18 -7.11 43.63
CA VAL A 14 19.44 -7.06 42.18
C VAL A 14 20.05 -5.72 41.75
N GLN A 15 19.70 -4.61 42.42
CA GLN A 15 20.26 -3.28 42.12
C GLN A 15 21.76 -3.14 42.40
N ARG A 16 22.37 -4.06 43.15
CA ARG A 16 23.82 -4.06 43.41
C ARG A 16 24.64 -4.80 42.35
N ILE A 17 23.98 -5.52 41.45
CA ILE A 17 24.63 -6.35 40.45
C ILE A 17 24.78 -5.55 39.16
N GLU A 18 26.02 -5.46 38.66
CA GLU A 18 26.28 -4.79 37.39
C GLU A 18 25.98 -5.73 36.22
N LEU A 19 25.30 -5.20 35.21
CA LEU A 19 24.98 -5.91 33.96
C LEU A 19 25.61 -5.18 32.77
N LEU A 20 26.39 -5.91 31.98
CA LEU A 20 26.91 -5.45 30.70
C LEU A 20 26.36 -6.32 29.57
N VAL A 21 25.77 -5.68 28.56
CA VAL A 21 25.35 -6.35 27.32
C VAL A 21 26.45 -6.20 26.29
N LEU A 22 26.98 -7.32 25.80
CA LEU A 22 27.92 -7.37 24.69
C LEU A 22 27.20 -7.86 23.44
N THR A 23 27.50 -7.25 22.30
CA THR A 23 27.00 -7.69 21.01
C THR A 23 28.04 -7.48 19.92
N ALA A 24 27.85 -8.13 18.78
CA ALA A 24 28.69 -7.95 17.60
C ALA A 24 27.89 -7.29 16.48
N ALA A 25 28.49 -6.29 15.83
CA ALA A 25 27.99 -5.66 14.60
C ALA A 25 29.17 -5.05 13.85
N THR A 26 29.27 -5.31 12.56
CA THR A 26 30.27 -4.67 11.68
C THR A 26 29.78 -3.33 11.17
N GLU A 27 28.47 -3.20 10.98
CA GLU A 27 27.82 -2.04 10.36
C GLU A 27 26.59 -1.61 11.15
N LYS A 28 26.16 -0.36 10.93
CA LYS A 28 24.95 0.19 11.54
C LYS A 28 23.71 -0.11 10.70
N THR A 29 23.43 -1.39 10.49
CA THR A 29 22.25 -1.87 9.75
C THR A 29 20.94 -1.47 10.43
N GLU A 30 19.81 -1.54 9.72
CA GLU A 30 18.49 -1.25 10.30
C GLU A 30 18.12 -2.23 11.42
N GLY A 31 18.51 -3.51 11.29
CA GLY A 31 18.39 -4.51 12.36
C GLY A 31 19.15 -4.13 13.61
N TYR A 32 20.41 -3.68 13.46
CA TYR A 32 21.22 -3.19 14.58
C TYR A 32 20.62 -1.93 15.24
N ARG A 33 20.14 -0.98 14.45
CA ARG A 33 19.46 0.23 14.97
C ARG A 33 18.20 -0.13 15.74
N ARG A 34 17.41 -1.09 15.24
CA ARG A 34 16.25 -1.63 15.96
C ARG A 34 16.65 -2.24 17.29
N PHE A 35 17.71 -3.05 17.34
CA PHE A 35 18.23 -3.61 18.58
C PHE A 35 18.62 -2.51 19.58
N LEU A 36 19.44 -1.54 19.16
CA LEU A 36 19.86 -0.42 20.01
C LEU A 36 18.69 0.43 20.53
N ARG A 37 17.64 0.62 19.73
CA ARG A 37 16.43 1.31 20.17
C ARG A 37 15.78 0.58 21.35
N THR A 38 15.65 -0.74 21.25
CA THR A 38 15.10 -1.55 22.35
C THR A 38 15.98 -1.55 23.60
N THR A 39 17.31 -1.49 23.44
CA THR A 39 18.24 -1.44 24.57
C THR A 39 18.17 -0.09 25.29
N LYS A 40 18.09 1.01 24.53
CA LYS A 40 17.91 2.37 25.05
C LYS A 40 16.59 2.51 25.82
N TYR A 41 15.48 1.97 25.30
CA TYR A 41 14.18 2.01 25.96
C TYR A 41 14.22 1.45 27.39
N PHE A 42 14.95 0.35 27.60
CA PHE A 42 15.07 -0.30 28.90
C PHE A 42 16.30 0.15 29.73
N ASN A 43 17.07 1.12 29.23
CA ASN A 43 18.33 1.58 29.84
C ASN A 43 19.37 0.46 30.05
N TYR A 44 19.58 -0.40 29.05
CA TYR A 44 20.69 -1.35 29.06
C TYR A 44 22.02 -0.66 28.72
N THR A 45 23.09 -1.01 29.43
CA THR A 45 24.46 -0.67 29.04
C THR A 45 24.94 -1.67 27.99
N VAL A 46 25.06 -1.21 26.74
CA VAL A 46 25.51 -2.03 25.60
C VAL A 46 26.90 -1.63 25.15
N LYS A 47 27.75 -2.62 24.89
CA LYS A 47 29.01 -2.45 24.18
C LYS A 47 29.05 -3.31 22.93
N THR A 48 29.22 -2.64 21.80
CA THR A 48 29.26 -3.29 20.50
C THR A 48 30.70 -3.57 20.07
N LEU A 49 30.93 -4.78 19.58
CA LEU A 49 32.23 -5.26 19.12
C LEU A 49 32.25 -5.34 17.59
N GLY A 50 33.36 -4.91 16.99
CA GLY A 50 33.62 -5.07 15.56
C GLY A 50 33.07 -3.96 14.65
N LEU A 51 32.52 -2.85 15.18
CA LEU A 51 32.03 -1.77 14.32
C LEU A 51 33.15 -1.21 13.44
N GLY A 52 32.91 -1.13 12.14
CA GLY A 52 33.88 -0.65 11.14
C GLY A 52 34.94 -1.67 10.73
N GLU A 53 34.89 -2.89 11.26
CA GLU A 53 35.74 -4.01 10.83
C GLU A 53 35.05 -4.83 9.74
N ASP A 54 35.83 -5.38 8.80
CA ASP A 54 35.29 -6.28 7.78
C ASP A 54 34.78 -7.60 8.40
N TRP A 55 33.61 -8.05 7.96
CA TRP A 55 33.07 -9.35 8.33
C TRP A 55 33.83 -10.48 7.63
N LYS A 56 34.51 -11.31 8.42
CA LYS A 56 35.28 -12.50 8.03
C LYS A 56 34.67 -13.79 8.60
N GLY A 57 33.47 -13.70 9.18
CA GLY A 57 32.78 -14.82 9.81
C GLY A 57 32.06 -15.78 8.87
N GLY A 58 32.23 -15.65 7.56
CA GLY A 58 31.53 -16.45 6.55
C GLY A 58 30.09 -16.01 6.29
N ASP A 59 29.39 -16.67 5.36
CA ASP A 59 27.99 -16.40 5.05
C ASP A 59 27.07 -17.12 6.07
N VAL A 60 26.91 -16.51 7.24
CA VAL A 60 26.10 -17.05 8.35
C VAL A 60 24.59 -17.11 8.05
N ALA A 61 24.13 -16.50 6.96
CA ALA A 61 22.74 -16.62 6.52
C ALA A 61 22.51 -17.94 5.77
N ARG A 62 23.54 -18.49 5.11
CA ARG A 62 23.45 -19.70 4.29
C ARG A 62 24.18 -20.91 4.87
N THR A 63 25.27 -20.71 5.59
CA THR A 63 26.17 -21.77 6.08
C THR A 63 26.61 -21.53 7.52
N VAL A 64 27.43 -22.45 8.05
CA VAL A 64 28.10 -22.30 9.35
C VAL A 64 29.05 -21.10 9.38
N GLY A 65 29.35 -20.59 10.58
CA GLY A 65 30.34 -19.52 10.76
C GLY A 65 30.16 -18.70 12.04
N GLY A 66 30.59 -17.45 12.00
CA GLY A 66 30.43 -16.50 13.10
C GLY A 66 31.51 -16.55 14.19
N GLY A 67 32.56 -17.37 14.02
CA GLY A 67 33.70 -17.47 14.93
C GLY A 67 34.42 -16.15 15.22
N GLN A 68 34.38 -15.21 14.27
CA GLN A 68 34.87 -13.84 14.45
C GLN A 68 34.25 -13.16 15.69
N LYS A 69 32.96 -13.41 15.97
CA LYS A 69 32.27 -12.91 17.17
C LYS A 69 32.94 -13.43 18.44
N VAL A 70 33.28 -14.71 18.47
CA VAL A 70 33.96 -15.35 19.61
C VAL A 70 35.37 -14.79 19.80
N ARG A 71 36.10 -14.54 18.70
CA ARG A 71 37.43 -13.89 18.77
C ARG A 71 37.34 -12.49 19.38
N TRP A 72 36.39 -11.66 18.94
CA TRP A 72 36.19 -10.32 19.52
C TRP A 72 35.78 -10.40 20.98
N LEU A 73 34.83 -11.28 21.31
CA LEU A 73 34.39 -11.49 22.68
C LEU A 73 35.55 -11.97 23.58
N LYS A 74 36.39 -12.88 23.09
CA LYS A 74 37.62 -13.33 23.77
C LYS A 74 38.56 -12.17 24.10
N ALA A 75 38.76 -11.25 23.16
CA ALA A 75 39.62 -10.09 23.38
C ALA A 75 39.04 -9.13 24.44
N GLU A 76 37.72 -8.91 24.39
CA GLU A 76 37.03 -8.01 25.30
C GLU A 76 36.93 -8.59 26.73
N MET A 77 36.60 -9.87 26.87
CA MET A 77 36.40 -10.53 28.17
C MET A 77 37.65 -10.60 29.04
N LYS A 78 38.85 -10.41 28.47
CA LYS A 78 40.09 -10.30 29.25
C LYS A 78 40.06 -9.15 30.26
N LYS A 79 39.33 -8.08 29.96
CA LYS A 79 39.21 -6.89 30.82
C LYS A 79 38.39 -7.19 32.09
N TYR A 80 37.46 -8.13 32.00
CA TYR A 80 36.53 -8.48 33.07
C TYR A 80 36.84 -9.83 33.72
N ALA A 81 38.06 -10.35 33.53
CA ALA A 81 38.44 -11.69 33.98
C ALA A 81 38.33 -11.89 35.49
N ASN A 82 38.49 -10.82 36.27
CA ASN A 82 38.51 -10.84 37.73
C ASN A 82 37.30 -10.11 38.35
N GLU A 83 36.32 -9.69 37.54
CA GLU A 83 35.13 -8.95 38.01
C GLU A 83 34.04 -9.95 38.44
N GLU A 84 34.10 -10.43 39.67
CA GLU A 84 33.21 -11.51 40.15
C GLU A 84 31.73 -11.10 40.23
N ASP A 85 31.46 -9.81 40.48
CA ASP A 85 30.11 -9.26 40.62
C ASP A 85 29.49 -8.82 39.28
N LEU A 86 30.27 -8.83 38.19
CA LEU A 86 29.79 -8.43 36.86
C LEU A 86 29.09 -9.60 36.16
N ILE A 87 27.84 -9.37 35.78
CA ILE A 87 27.10 -10.26 34.88
C ILE A 87 27.18 -9.71 33.47
N VAL A 88 27.53 -10.58 32.53
CA VAL A 88 27.61 -10.26 31.11
C VAL A 88 26.55 -11.06 30.36
N MET A 89 25.77 -10.37 29.53
CA MET A 89 24.90 -10.99 28.53
C MET A 89 25.50 -10.75 27.15
N PHE A 90 25.79 -11.82 26.41
CA PHE A 90 26.08 -11.72 24.98
C PHE A 90 24.80 -12.01 24.19
N VAL A 91 24.52 -11.21 23.16
CA VAL A 91 23.44 -11.44 22.20
C VAL A 91 23.88 -11.01 20.79
N ASP A 92 23.33 -11.63 19.76
CA ASP A 92 23.38 -11.09 18.41
C ASP A 92 22.60 -9.75 18.34
N SER A 93 22.78 -8.98 17.25
CA SER A 93 22.17 -7.64 17.14
C SER A 93 21.27 -7.44 15.93
N TYR A 94 21.60 -7.99 14.76
CA TYR A 94 20.83 -7.73 13.53
C TYR A 94 19.41 -8.29 13.60
N ASP A 95 19.22 -9.38 14.35
CA ASP A 95 17.98 -10.12 14.49
C ASP A 95 17.61 -10.38 15.96
N VAL A 96 17.88 -9.41 16.84
CA VAL A 96 17.48 -9.47 18.24
C VAL A 96 16.73 -8.21 18.63
N ILE A 97 15.68 -8.37 19.44
CA ILE A 97 15.01 -7.26 20.13
C ILE A 97 14.88 -7.60 21.63
N LEU A 98 15.01 -6.58 22.48
CA LEU A 98 14.78 -6.71 23.91
C LEU A 98 13.33 -6.36 24.25
N ALA A 99 12.70 -7.21 25.05
CA ALA A 99 11.28 -7.16 25.43
C ALA A 99 11.07 -7.07 26.95
N GLY A 100 12.13 -6.85 27.73
CA GLY A 100 12.07 -6.74 29.19
C GLY A 100 13.26 -5.99 29.79
N SER A 101 13.08 -5.51 31.02
CA SER A 101 14.07 -4.67 31.72
C SER A 101 15.28 -5.45 32.26
N PRO A 102 16.43 -4.78 32.49
CA PRO A 102 17.61 -5.39 33.12
C PRO A 102 17.30 -6.08 34.46
N ILE A 103 16.44 -5.47 35.27
CA ILE A 103 16.04 -6.00 36.59
C ILE A 103 15.30 -7.34 36.43
N GLU A 104 14.40 -7.42 35.45
CA GLU A 104 13.67 -8.67 35.15
C GLU A 104 14.61 -9.75 34.63
N LEU A 105 15.57 -9.38 33.78
CA LEU A 105 16.59 -10.29 33.25
C LEU A 105 17.42 -10.92 34.37
N LEU A 106 18.01 -10.06 35.22
CA LEU A 106 18.85 -10.48 36.34
C LEU A 106 18.06 -11.34 37.34
N TRP A 107 16.82 -10.95 37.65
CA TRP A 107 15.95 -11.73 38.51
C TRP A 107 15.71 -13.15 37.97
N LYS A 108 15.43 -13.29 36.67
CA LYS A 108 15.28 -14.62 36.04
C LYS A 108 16.59 -15.40 36.02
N PHE A 109 17.73 -14.73 35.78
CA PHE A 109 19.04 -15.37 35.77
C PHE A 109 19.37 -16.01 37.13
N LEU A 110 19.17 -15.27 38.22
CA LEU A 110 19.43 -15.75 39.57
C LEU A 110 18.53 -16.94 39.95
N GLN A 111 17.32 -17.05 39.38
CA GLN A 111 16.43 -18.19 39.64
C GLN A 111 16.94 -19.52 39.08
N PHE A 112 17.77 -19.51 38.03
CA PHE A 112 18.38 -20.73 37.53
C PHE A 112 19.44 -21.32 38.46
N LYS A 113 19.93 -20.53 39.42
CA LYS A 113 21.00 -20.93 40.34
C LYS A 113 22.21 -21.50 39.60
N SER A 114 22.59 -20.79 38.53
CA SER A 114 23.69 -21.22 37.70
C SER A 114 24.53 -20.04 37.22
N ASN A 115 25.73 -20.37 36.74
CA ASN A 115 26.79 -19.42 36.47
C ASN A 115 26.83 -18.90 35.03
N LEU A 116 26.21 -19.61 34.07
CA LEU A 116 26.20 -19.23 32.63
C LEU A 116 25.06 -19.87 31.83
N VAL A 117 23.92 -19.20 31.67
CA VAL A 117 22.75 -19.71 30.92
C VAL A 117 22.91 -19.43 29.43
N PHE A 118 22.76 -20.46 28.60
CA PHE A 118 22.62 -20.32 27.14
C PHE A 118 21.14 -20.29 26.72
N SER A 119 20.85 -19.67 25.58
CA SER A 119 19.58 -19.84 24.90
C SER A 119 19.43 -21.28 24.41
N ALA A 120 18.17 -21.72 24.26
CA ALA A 120 17.87 -23.08 23.84
C ALA A 120 16.94 -23.11 22.62
N GLU A 121 17.13 -24.10 21.76
CA GLU A 121 16.39 -24.29 20.52
C GLU A 121 15.97 -25.75 20.27
N ILE A 122 15.20 -25.94 19.20
CA ILE A 122 14.61 -27.23 18.82
C ILE A 122 15.60 -28.09 18.03
N PHE A 123 16.60 -27.49 17.36
CA PHE A 123 17.53 -28.21 16.49
C PHE A 123 18.91 -28.36 17.11
N CYS A 124 19.48 -29.56 16.97
CA CYS A 124 20.89 -29.77 17.24
C CYS A 124 21.68 -29.38 15.98
N TRP A 125 22.12 -28.13 15.92
CA TRP A 125 22.85 -27.57 14.79
C TRP A 125 24.24 -27.07 15.24
N PRO A 126 25.30 -27.20 14.41
CA PRO A 126 25.30 -27.77 13.06
C PRO A 126 25.43 -29.31 13.02
N GLU A 127 26.02 -29.93 14.04
CA GLU A 127 26.23 -31.38 14.10
C GLU A 127 25.06 -32.09 14.81
N TRP A 128 24.09 -32.60 14.03
CA TRP A 128 22.90 -33.29 14.57
C TRP A 128 23.22 -34.57 15.36
N SER A 129 24.35 -35.23 15.05
CA SER A 129 24.80 -36.45 15.74
C SER A 129 25.16 -36.22 17.22
N LEU A 130 25.36 -34.96 17.63
CA LEU A 130 25.61 -34.61 19.03
C LEU A 130 24.35 -34.66 19.90
N ALA A 131 23.15 -34.78 19.30
CA ALA A 131 21.87 -34.76 20.01
C ALA A 131 21.75 -35.84 21.10
N GLU A 132 22.39 -37.00 20.92
CA GLU A 132 22.38 -38.09 21.91
C GLU A 132 23.18 -37.75 23.17
N LYS A 133 24.21 -36.91 23.04
CA LYS A 133 25.06 -36.48 24.17
C LYS A 133 24.39 -35.42 25.03
N TYR A 134 23.39 -34.71 24.49
CA TYR A 134 22.63 -33.74 25.25
C TYR A 134 21.83 -34.43 26.35
N PRO A 135 21.72 -33.83 27.56
CA PRO A 135 20.84 -34.34 28.59
C PRO A 135 19.39 -34.42 28.09
N PRO A 136 18.61 -35.44 28.52
CA PRO A 136 17.18 -35.46 28.22
C PRO A 136 16.48 -34.33 28.96
N VAL A 137 15.55 -33.65 28.29
CA VAL A 137 14.67 -32.63 28.88
C VAL A 137 13.23 -33.12 28.82
N THR A 138 12.52 -33.06 29.94
CA THR A 138 11.11 -33.48 30.02
C THR A 138 10.16 -32.41 29.48
N PHE A 139 10.55 -31.14 29.59
CA PHE A 139 9.78 -30.00 29.16
C PHE A 139 10.72 -28.87 28.73
N GLY A 140 10.45 -28.22 27.60
CA GLY A 140 11.29 -27.14 27.07
C GLY A 140 12.11 -27.53 25.83
N LYS A 141 12.99 -26.64 25.43
CA LYS A 141 13.91 -26.81 24.29
C LYS A 141 15.20 -27.48 24.78
N ARG A 142 15.80 -28.36 23.96
CA ARG A 142 16.88 -29.28 24.39
C ARG A 142 18.28 -28.79 24.04
N PHE A 143 18.44 -28.13 22.90
CA PHE A 143 19.76 -27.89 22.31
C PHE A 143 20.21 -26.45 22.50
N LEU A 144 21.52 -26.22 22.59
CA LEU A 144 22.11 -24.90 22.80
C LEU A 144 22.00 -24.04 21.54
N ASN A 145 21.77 -22.73 21.72
CA ASN A 145 21.94 -21.73 20.68
C ASN A 145 22.96 -20.66 21.15
N SER A 146 23.89 -20.25 20.26
CA SER A 146 24.96 -19.31 20.60
C SER A 146 24.58 -17.84 20.49
N GLY A 147 23.47 -17.52 19.82
CA GLY A 147 23.04 -16.14 19.57
C GLY A 147 22.54 -15.40 20.82
N GLY A 148 22.49 -16.07 21.98
CA GLY A 148 22.38 -15.36 23.25
C GLY A 148 22.70 -16.22 24.48
N PHE A 149 23.45 -15.65 25.42
CA PHE A 149 23.77 -16.26 26.71
C PHE A 149 24.09 -15.21 27.77
N ILE A 150 23.94 -15.58 29.05
CA ILE A 150 24.15 -14.69 30.19
C ILE A 150 24.85 -15.42 31.33
N GLY A 151 25.86 -14.79 31.96
CA GLY A 151 26.59 -15.39 33.07
C GLY A 151 27.58 -14.46 33.74
N TYR A 152 28.26 -14.95 34.77
CA TYR A 152 29.31 -14.19 35.45
C TYR A 152 30.52 -13.99 34.56
N ALA A 153 31.09 -12.79 34.57
CA ALA A 153 32.19 -12.40 33.67
C ALA A 153 33.41 -13.34 33.73
N PRO A 154 33.89 -13.80 34.91
CA PRO A 154 35.01 -14.73 34.99
C PRO A 154 34.72 -16.09 34.34
N VAL A 155 33.46 -16.54 34.41
CA VAL A 155 33.02 -17.83 33.84
C VAL A 155 33.00 -17.75 32.32
N ILE A 156 32.40 -16.69 31.78
CA ILE A 156 32.39 -16.44 30.33
C ILE A 156 33.83 -16.29 29.82
N ASN A 157 34.67 -15.51 30.51
CA ASN A 157 36.06 -15.32 30.13
C ASN A 157 36.80 -16.66 30.00
N ARG A 158 36.70 -17.56 31.00
CA ARG A 158 37.34 -18.88 30.94
C ARG A 158 36.92 -19.69 29.70
N ILE A 159 35.65 -19.64 29.32
CA ILE A 159 35.12 -20.35 28.14
C ILE A 159 35.64 -19.74 26.85
N VAL A 160 35.50 -18.42 26.66
CA VAL A 160 35.90 -17.78 25.41
C VAL A 160 37.42 -17.78 25.20
N GLN A 161 38.23 -17.87 26.27
CA GLN A 161 39.67 -18.04 26.14
C GLN A 161 40.08 -19.36 25.47
N LEU A 162 39.23 -20.40 25.51
CA LEU A 162 39.46 -21.69 24.84
C LEU A 162 39.37 -21.59 23.31
N TRP A 163 38.81 -20.50 22.78
CA TRP A 163 38.72 -20.27 21.35
C TRP A 163 40.12 -20.18 20.72
N LYS A 164 40.40 -21.05 19.76
CA LYS A 164 41.67 -21.15 19.00
C LYS A 164 41.44 -21.41 17.51
N TYR A 165 40.22 -21.14 17.07
CA TYR A 165 39.67 -21.48 15.76
C TYR A 165 39.70 -20.25 14.84
N LYS A 166 39.38 -20.45 13.55
CA LYS A 166 39.38 -19.39 12.53
C LYS A 166 38.13 -18.52 12.62
N ASP A 167 38.18 -17.34 12.01
CA ASP A 167 37.05 -16.40 12.04
C ASP A 167 35.77 -16.97 11.38
N ASP A 168 35.92 -17.86 10.39
CA ASP A 168 34.85 -18.55 9.67
C ASP A 168 34.44 -19.90 10.28
N ASP A 169 35.09 -20.34 11.37
CA ASP A 169 34.64 -21.53 12.12
C ASP A 169 33.34 -21.23 12.89
N ASP A 170 32.55 -22.27 13.16
CA ASP A 170 31.22 -22.14 13.74
C ASP A 170 31.24 -21.81 15.24
N ASP A 171 30.59 -20.71 15.62
CA ASP A 171 30.50 -20.27 17.01
C ASP A 171 29.61 -21.21 17.86
N GLN A 172 28.48 -21.68 17.31
CA GLN A 172 27.53 -22.57 17.99
C GLN A 172 28.13 -23.95 18.27
N LEU A 173 28.88 -24.51 17.34
CA LEU A 173 29.58 -25.78 17.50
C LEU A 173 30.65 -25.70 18.59
N PHE A 174 31.37 -24.57 18.67
CA PHE A 174 32.35 -24.33 19.74
C PHE A 174 31.70 -24.37 21.12
N TYR A 175 30.62 -23.60 21.32
CA TYR A 175 29.91 -23.60 22.61
C TYR A 175 29.23 -24.96 22.90
N THR A 176 28.68 -25.62 21.88
CA THR A 176 28.09 -26.96 22.00
C THR A 176 29.09 -27.99 22.50
N ARG A 177 30.31 -28.01 21.94
CA ARG A 177 31.35 -28.97 22.36
C ARG A 177 31.78 -28.74 23.80
N ILE A 178 31.87 -27.48 24.24
CA ILE A 178 32.18 -27.13 25.63
C ILE A 178 31.03 -27.52 26.57
N TYR A 179 29.79 -27.26 26.16
CA TYR A 179 28.60 -27.60 26.94
C TYR A 179 28.45 -29.12 27.17
N LEU A 180 28.80 -29.92 26.16
CA LEU A 180 28.73 -31.38 26.21
C LEU A 180 29.91 -32.04 26.93
N ASP A 181 30.98 -31.30 27.24
CA ASP A 181 32.13 -31.81 27.98
C ASP A 181 31.79 -31.93 29.48
N PRO A 182 31.74 -33.15 30.06
CA PRO A 182 31.46 -33.34 31.48
C PRO A 182 32.46 -32.64 32.42
N ALA A 183 33.71 -32.43 31.97
CA ALA A 183 34.76 -31.79 32.77
C ALA A 183 34.64 -30.25 32.80
N LEU A 184 33.98 -29.66 31.79
CA LEU A 184 33.77 -28.21 31.66
C LEU A 184 32.32 -27.79 31.99
N ARG A 185 31.49 -28.74 32.42
CA ARG A 185 30.04 -28.63 32.49
C ARG A 185 29.58 -27.58 33.51
N VAL A 186 28.80 -26.61 33.04
CA VAL A 186 28.05 -25.66 33.87
C VAL A 186 26.57 -26.09 33.86
N ASN A 187 25.99 -26.39 35.04
CA ASN A 187 24.60 -26.89 35.20
C ASN A 187 23.55 -25.95 34.59
N HIS A 188 22.51 -26.42 33.88
CA HIS A 188 21.34 -25.57 33.52
C HIS A 188 19.98 -26.27 33.33
N PRO A 189 18.90 -25.57 33.73
CA PRO A 189 17.62 -25.48 33.03
C PRO A 189 17.56 -24.23 32.12
N ALA A 190 16.91 -24.30 30.95
CA ALA A 190 16.88 -23.24 29.94
C ALA A 190 15.50 -22.55 29.82
N HIS A 191 15.32 -21.32 30.33
CA HIS A 191 14.06 -20.54 30.19
C HIS A 191 14.18 -18.98 30.12
N ILE A 192 15.35 -18.35 29.88
CA ILE A 192 15.45 -16.86 29.78
C ILE A 192 15.31 -16.32 28.35
N LEU A 193 15.86 -17.04 27.37
CA LEU A 193 15.92 -16.62 25.98
C LEU A 193 14.95 -17.48 25.16
N VAL A 194 14.07 -16.83 24.40
CA VAL A 194 13.16 -17.50 23.48
C VAL A 194 13.58 -17.20 22.06
N ASN A 195 13.89 -18.26 21.32
CA ASN A 195 14.05 -18.20 19.88
C ASN A 195 12.65 -18.07 19.23
N CYS A 196 12.53 -17.15 18.28
CA CYS A 196 11.28 -16.79 17.61
C CYS A 196 10.77 -17.93 16.73
N ARG A 197 10.02 -18.89 17.28
CA ARG A 197 9.30 -19.85 16.44
C ARG A 197 7.99 -20.31 17.05
N GLU A 198 6.93 -20.23 16.25
CA GLU A 198 5.55 -20.82 16.34
C GLU A 198 4.74 -20.70 17.65
N GLU A 199 5.37 -20.39 18.78
CA GLU A 199 4.75 -20.34 20.11
C GLU A 199 4.67 -18.91 20.67
N VAL A 200 5.10 -17.90 19.89
CA VAL A 200 5.21 -16.51 20.36
C VAL A 200 4.05 -15.67 19.86
N VAL A 201 3.33 -15.04 20.79
CA VAL A 201 2.26 -14.07 20.51
C VAL A 201 2.59 -12.71 21.11
N LEU A 202 2.01 -11.64 20.54
CA LEU A 202 2.08 -10.30 21.13
C LEU A 202 1.16 -10.23 22.35
N LYS A 203 1.69 -9.70 23.45
CA LYS A 203 0.97 -9.33 24.66
C LYS A 203 1.01 -7.81 24.79
N PHE A 204 -0.12 -7.18 24.53
CA PHE A 204 -0.28 -5.74 24.70
C PHE A 204 -0.44 -5.40 26.19
N GLU A 205 0.33 -4.42 26.64
CA GLU A 205 0.17 -3.71 27.91
C GLU A 205 -0.20 -2.25 27.57
N GLN A 206 -0.56 -1.42 28.55
CA GLN A 206 -1.03 -0.04 28.30
C GLN A 206 -0.03 0.79 27.49
N THR A 207 1.24 0.77 27.92
CA THR A 207 2.30 1.64 27.38
C THR A 207 3.44 0.87 26.70
N ARG A 208 3.27 -0.44 26.46
CA ARG A 208 4.28 -1.28 25.80
C ARG A 208 3.69 -2.60 25.32
N VAL A 209 4.41 -3.29 24.45
CA VAL A 209 4.08 -4.61 23.94
C VAL A 209 5.21 -5.58 24.26
N ARG A 210 4.85 -6.81 24.63
CA ARG A 210 5.79 -7.89 24.93
C ARG A 210 5.51 -9.12 24.08
N ALA A 211 6.51 -9.99 23.98
CA ALA A 211 6.30 -11.35 23.50
C ALA A 211 5.84 -12.24 24.67
N ARG A 212 4.89 -13.15 24.42
CA ARG A 212 4.51 -14.25 25.32
C ARG A 212 4.71 -15.57 24.59
N ASN A 213 5.47 -16.48 25.20
CA ASN A 213 5.50 -17.87 24.75
C ASN A 213 4.30 -18.59 25.37
N VAL A 214 3.35 -19.04 24.54
CA VAL A 214 2.10 -19.67 25.01
C VAL A 214 2.28 -21.14 25.41
N ALA A 215 3.32 -21.82 24.91
CA ALA A 215 3.61 -23.21 25.25
C ALA A 215 4.14 -23.36 26.68
N TYR A 216 4.91 -22.38 27.15
CA TYR A 216 5.55 -22.37 28.46
C TYR A 216 4.94 -21.35 29.43
N ASP A 217 3.98 -20.56 28.96
CA ASP A 217 3.40 -19.41 29.67
C ASP A 217 4.46 -18.45 30.25
N THR A 218 5.42 -18.07 29.41
CA THR A 218 6.53 -17.19 29.81
C THR A 218 6.53 -15.89 29.02
N LEU A 219 7.10 -14.84 29.64
CA LEU A 219 7.39 -13.56 28.99
C LEU A 219 8.89 -13.47 28.75
N PRO A 220 9.41 -13.78 27.55
CA PRO A 220 10.83 -13.61 27.26
C PRO A 220 11.33 -12.18 27.48
N VAL A 221 12.61 -12.07 27.85
CA VAL A 221 13.31 -10.77 27.89
C VAL A 221 14.03 -10.50 26.57
N VAL A 222 14.55 -11.55 25.93
CA VAL A 222 15.25 -11.48 24.65
C VAL A 222 14.46 -12.28 23.64
N VAL A 223 14.25 -11.68 22.47
CA VAL A 223 13.52 -12.26 21.35
C VAL A 223 14.48 -12.31 20.16
N HIS A 224 14.84 -13.53 19.74
CA HIS A 224 15.88 -13.78 18.73
C HIS A 224 15.28 -14.42 17.48
N GLY A 225 15.36 -13.73 16.34
CA GLY A 225 14.87 -14.16 15.03
C GLY A 225 15.84 -15.07 14.28
N ASN A 226 16.35 -16.11 14.94
CA ASN A 226 17.39 -16.96 14.38
C ASN A 226 16.95 -17.73 13.12
N GLY A 227 17.91 -18.03 12.24
CA GLY A 227 17.66 -18.78 11.00
C GLY A 227 16.60 -18.12 10.10
N PRO A 228 15.57 -18.87 9.63
CA PRO A 228 14.58 -18.36 8.67
C PRO A 228 13.48 -17.49 9.30
N THR A 229 13.64 -17.02 10.54
CA THR A 229 12.58 -16.35 11.32
C THR A 229 12.71 -14.83 11.40
N LYS A 230 13.60 -14.25 10.58
CA LYS A 230 13.88 -12.81 10.50
C LYS A 230 12.62 -11.99 10.23
N LEU A 231 11.71 -12.49 9.39
CA LEU A 231 10.47 -11.78 9.03
C LEU A 231 9.44 -11.79 10.15
N GLN A 232 9.33 -12.90 10.88
CA GLN A 232 8.51 -12.98 12.09
C GLN A 232 9.04 -12.02 13.15
N LEU A 233 10.36 -11.88 13.26
CA LEU A 233 10.96 -10.88 14.13
C LEU A 233 10.67 -9.45 13.63
N ASN A 234 10.70 -9.19 12.32
CA ASN A 234 10.31 -7.89 11.78
C ASN A 234 8.88 -7.53 12.18
N TYR A 235 7.94 -8.47 12.04
CA TYR A 235 6.58 -8.31 12.53
C TYR A 235 6.52 -7.97 14.03
N LEU A 236 7.21 -8.74 14.88
CA LEU A 236 7.23 -8.48 16.32
C LEU A 236 7.89 -7.13 16.67
N GLY A 237 8.92 -6.74 15.93
CA GLY A 237 9.66 -5.49 16.08
C GLY A 237 8.89 -4.23 15.69
N ASN A 238 7.77 -4.38 14.97
CA ASN A 238 6.83 -3.28 14.70
C ASN A 238 6.02 -2.89 15.96
N TYR A 239 6.06 -3.71 17.02
CA TYR A 239 5.35 -3.46 18.27
C TYR A 239 6.30 -3.41 19.47
N ILE A 240 7.18 -4.40 19.60
CA ILE A 240 8.00 -4.60 20.80
C ILE A 240 9.23 -3.66 20.80
N PRO A 241 9.56 -3.04 21.95
CA PRO A 241 8.76 -2.95 23.16
C PRO A 241 7.72 -1.83 23.09
N ASN A 242 7.96 -0.78 22.30
CA ASN A 242 7.13 0.41 22.25
C ASN A 242 7.02 1.00 20.83
N ALA A 243 7.32 0.23 19.80
CA ALA A 243 7.29 0.74 18.43
C ALA A 243 5.87 1.17 18.03
N TRP A 244 4.87 0.35 18.38
CA TRP A 244 3.46 0.72 18.32
C TRP A 244 2.74 0.26 19.59
N THR A 245 2.02 1.17 20.24
CA THR A 245 1.27 0.91 21.48
C THR A 245 -0.19 1.37 21.33
N TYR A 246 -1.08 0.82 22.16
CA TYR A 246 -2.51 1.14 22.09
C TYR A 246 -2.80 2.61 22.42
N GLU A 247 -2.12 3.17 23.43
CA GLU A 247 -2.32 4.56 23.86
C GLU A 247 -1.45 5.57 23.09
N GLY A 248 -0.22 5.17 22.70
CA GLY A 248 0.75 6.07 22.06
C GLY A 248 0.75 6.04 20.54
N GLY A 249 0.06 5.08 19.90
CA GLY A 249 0.21 4.86 18.46
C GLY A 249 1.64 4.45 18.12
N CYS A 250 2.19 4.96 17.01
CA CYS A 250 3.57 4.69 16.65
C CYS A 250 4.54 5.65 17.37
N GLU A 251 5.26 5.19 18.38
CA GLU A 251 6.18 6.04 19.17
C GLU A 251 7.56 6.21 18.53
N VAL A 252 7.84 5.47 17.46
CA VAL A 252 9.15 5.46 16.78
C VAL A 252 9.08 6.03 15.37
N CYS A 253 7.88 6.40 14.90
CA CYS A 253 7.71 6.94 13.56
C CYS A 253 8.25 8.37 13.43
N ASP A 254 8.39 9.08 14.55
CA ASP A 254 8.96 10.43 14.62
C ASP A 254 10.46 10.42 14.98
N ASP A 255 11.06 9.23 15.09
CA ASP A 255 12.50 9.09 15.29
C ASP A 255 13.26 9.38 13.99
N ASP A 256 14.30 10.22 14.06
CA ASP A 256 15.25 10.48 12.97
C ASP A 256 14.60 11.04 11.69
N LEU A 257 13.53 11.83 11.85
CA LEU A 257 12.88 12.52 10.74
C LEU A 257 13.85 13.49 10.06
N LEU A 258 13.80 13.54 8.73
CA LEU A 258 14.50 14.53 7.94
C LEU A 258 13.72 15.84 7.99
N ASP A 259 14.30 16.87 8.61
CA ASP A 259 13.69 18.19 8.63
C ASP A 259 13.85 18.88 7.26
N MET A 260 12.73 19.04 6.57
CA MET A 260 12.62 19.71 5.27
C MET A 260 11.93 21.07 5.38
N SER A 261 11.42 21.44 6.57
CA SER A 261 10.50 22.58 6.74
C SER A 261 11.16 23.94 6.51
N ASP A 262 12.43 24.07 6.87
CA ASP A 262 13.22 25.29 6.70
C ASP A 262 14.11 25.26 5.44
N LEU A 263 14.03 24.20 4.61
CA LEU A 263 14.84 24.10 3.41
C LEU A 263 14.23 24.93 2.27
N PRO A 264 15.02 25.79 1.59
CA PRO A 264 14.55 26.44 0.37
C PRO A 264 14.27 25.38 -0.71
N LYS A 265 13.23 25.56 -1.53
CA LYS A 265 12.82 24.58 -2.57
C LYS A 265 13.97 24.24 -3.53
N GLU A 266 14.91 25.17 -3.74
CA GLU A 266 16.12 24.97 -4.57
C GLU A 266 17.15 24.01 -3.96
N SER A 267 17.00 23.66 -2.68
CA SER A 267 17.86 22.70 -1.97
C SER A 267 17.22 21.33 -1.80
N TYR A 268 16.02 21.13 -2.35
CA TYR A 268 15.33 19.85 -2.24
C TYR A 268 16.13 18.74 -2.95
N PRO A 269 16.08 17.49 -2.47
CA PRO A 269 16.73 16.36 -3.14
C PRO A 269 16.26 16.19 -4.59
N ARG A 270 17.13 15.71 -5.47
CA ARG A 270 16.74 15.36 -6.84
C ARG A 270 16.13 13.96 -6.89
N VAL A 271 15.05 13.82 -7.63
CA VAL A 271 14.25 12.59 -7.69
C VAL A 271 14.12 12.11 -9.12
N LEU A 272 14.43 10.83 -9.35
CA LEU A 272 14.01 10.14 -10.57
C LEU A 272 12.68 9.43 -10.31
N LEU A 273 11.63 9.90 -10.96
CA LEU A 273 10.30 9.29 -10.99
C LEU A 273 10.25 8.25 -12.12
N GLY A 274 10.15 6.97 -11.77
CA GLY A 274 9.93 5.86 -12.71
C GLY A 274 8.46 5.48 -12.77
N VAL A 275 7.82 5.70 -13.92
CA VAL A 275 6.42 5.37 -14.21
C VAL A 275 6.34 4.13 -15.08
N PHE A 276 5.51 3.15 -14.68
CA PHE A 276 5.38 1.86 -15.35
C PHE A 276 3.94 1.59 -15.80
N ILE A 277 3.74 1.42 -17.10
CA ILE A 277 2.46 1.12 -17.75
C ILE A 277 2.60 -0.26 -18.42
N GLU A 278 2.43 -1.31 -17.61
CA GLU A 278 2.73 -2.70 -18.00
C GLU A 278 1.50 -3.49 -18.48
N LYS A 279 0.32 -2.90 -18.38
CA LYS A 279 -0.97 -3.50 -18.79
C LYS A 279 -1.97 -2.40 -19.10
N PRO A 280 -3.06 -2.68 -19.85
CA PRO A 280 -4.10 -1.70 -20.09
C PRO A 280 -4.75 -1.27 -18.77
N ILE A 281 -4.72 0.02 -18.49
CA ILE A 281 -5.17 0.62 -17.24
C ILE A 281 -6.22 1.72 -17.54
N PRO A 282 -7.38 1.67 -16.86
CA PRO A 282 -8.36 2.75 -16.97
C PRO A 282 -7.82 4.09 -16.45
N PHE A 283 -8.29 5.19 -17.02
CA PHE A 283 -8.00 6.55 -16.53
C PHE A 283 -6.51 6.97 -16.60
N LEU A 284 -5.74 6.40 -17.53
CA LEU A 284 -4.34 6.81 -17.73
C LEU A 284 -4.17 8.32 -17.99
N PRO A 285 -5.02 9.00 -18.78
CA PRO A 285 -4.90 10.47 -18.93
C PRO A 285 -4.97 11.22 -17.61
N GLN A 286 -5.89 10.82 -16.70
CA GLN A 286 -5.99 11.40 -15.36
C GLN A 286 -4.75 11.11 -14.52
N PHE A 287 -4.18 9.91 -14.63
CA PHE A 287 -2.91 9.57 -13.98
C PHE A 287 -1.77 10.49 -14.45
N LEU A 288 -1.61 10.68 -15.77
CA LEU A 288 -0.57 11.54 -16.35
C LEU A 288 -0.75 13.00 -15.91
N GLN A 289 -2.00 13.49 -15.89
CA GLN A 289 -2.34 14.82 -15.40
C GLN A 289 -1.99 15.00 -13.91
N ARG A 290 -2.19 13.98 -13.07
CA ARG A 290 -1.82 14.04 -11.64
C ARG A 290 -0.32 14.17 -11.43
N LEU A 291 0.52 13.70 -12.34
CA LEU A 291 1.97 13.94 -12.27
C LEU A 291 2.30 15.44 -12.30
N LEU A 292 1.44 16.26 -12.90
CA LEU A 292 1.55 17.72 -12.96
C LEU A 292 0.97 18.44 -11.72
N THR A 293 0.46 17.69 -10.74
CA THR A 293 -0.11 18.24 -9.50
C THR A 293 0.77 18.03 -8.27
N LEU A 294 1.92 17.37 -8.40
CA LEU A 294 2.87 17.14 -7.31
C LEU A 294 3.36 18.49 -6.76
N ASP A 295 3.29 18.68 -5.43
CA ASP A 295 3.87 19.87 -4.78
C ASP A 295 5.38 19.68 -4.59
N TYR A 296 6.12 19.58 -5.69
CA TYR A 296 7.58 19.44 -5.66
C TYR A 296 8.20 20.28 -6.78
N PRO A 297 9.39 20.88 -6.58
CA PRO A 297 10.07 21.61 -7.64
C PRO A 297 10.36 20.70 -8.84
N TYR A 298 9.65 20.90 -9.95
CA TYR A 298 9.81 20.07 -11.15
C TYR A 298 11.22 20.14 -11.77
N SER A 299 11.98 21.20 -11.51
CA SER A 299 13.42 21.29 -11.86
C SER A 299 14.30 20.28 -11.13
N HIS A 300 13.77 19.61 -10.10
CA HIS A 300 14.43 18.55 -9.34
C HIS A 300 13.79 17.18 -9.62
N LEU A 301 12.82 17.11 -10.52
CA LEU A 301 12.17 15.87 -10.93
C LEU A 301 12.61 15.48 -12.34
N SER A 302 13.22 14.32 -12.44
CA SER A 302 13.42 13.61 -13.70
C SER A 302 12.33 12.56 -13.85
N LEU A 303 11.77 12.41 -15.05
CA LEU A 303 10.69 11.45 -15.33
C LEU A 303 11.16 10.39 -16.33
N PHE A 304 11.00 9.13 -15.95
CA PHE A 304 11.16 7.96 -16.81
C PHE A 304 9.78 7.32 -16.95
N ILE A 305 9.31 7.09 -18.18
CA ILE A 305 8.05 6.40 -18.46
C ILE A 305 8.40 5.16 -19.28
N HIS A 306 8.00 3.98 -18.81
CA HIS A 306 7.93 2.78 -19.61
C HIS A 306 6.47 2.48 -19.95
N ASN A 307 6.18 2.33 -21.24
CA ASN A 307 4.89 1.90 -21.74
C ASN A 307 5.04 0.61 -22.52
N HIS A 308 4.45 -0.47 -22.01
CA HIS A 308 4.39 -1.75 -22.70
C HIS A 308 3.19 -1.86 -23.65
N GLU A 309 2.19 -0.97 -23.51
CA GLU A 309 0.90 -1.09 -24.18
C GLU A 309 0.73 -0.12 -25.35
N VAL A 310 0.63 -0.66 -26.57
CA VAL A 310 0.36 0.14 -27.80
C VAL A 310 -0.95 0.94 -27.66
N TYR A 311 -1.94 0.38 -26.96
CA TYR A 311 -3.20 1.07 -26.64
C TYR A 311 -2.99 2.41 -25.91
N HIS A 312 -1.91 2.53 -25.12
CA HIS A 312 -1.64 3.72 -24.33
C HIS A 312 -0.74 4.77 -25.00
N GLU A 313 -0.18 4.49 -26.18
CA GLU A 313 0.62 5.47 -26.93
C GLU A 313 -0.13 6.78 -27.21
N PRO A 314 -1.39 6.78 -27.71
CA PRO A 314 -2.12 8.02 -27.98
C PRO A 314 -2.37 8.85 -26.72
N HIS A 315 -2.61 8.18 -25.59
CA HIS A 315 -2.85 8.82 -24.30
C HIS A 315 -1.59 9.55 -23.79
N ILE A 316 -0.42 8.91 -23.91
CA ILE A 316 0.86 9.52 -23.54
C ILE A 316 1.18 10.69 -24.47
N GLN A 317 0.96 10.51 -25.78
CA GLN A 317 1.25 11.54 -26.78
C GLN A 317 0.40 12.80 -26.58
N ALA A 318 -0.86 12.66 -26.14
CA ALA A 318 -1.73 13.78 -25.84
C ALA A 318 -1.18 14.68 -24.70
N GLU A 319 -0.50 14.09 -23.72
CA GLU A 319 0.02 14.80 -22.54
C GLU A 319 1.52 15.11 -22.60
N TRP A 320 2.20 14.60 -23.62
CA TRP A 320 3.66 14.65 -23.76
C TRP A 320 4.23 16.06 -23.67
N ASP A 321 3.60 17.04 -24.35
CA ASP A 321 4.08 18.41 -24.39
C ASP A 321 3.98 19.11 -23.03
N GLN A 322 2.99 18.76 -22.21
CA GLN A 322 2.83 19.32 -20.86
C GLN A 322 3.87 18.71 -19.92
N LEU A 323 4.00 17.38 -19.93
CA LEU A 323 4.98 16.65 -19.12
C LEU A 323 6.41 17.09 -19.44
N ARG A 324 6.76 17.18 -20.73
CA ARG A 324 8.11 17.57 -21.16
C ARG A 324 8.49 19.00 -20.77
N LYS A 325 7.51 19.91 -20.66
CA LYS A 325 7.75 21.30 -20.24
C LYS A 325 7.86 21.45 -18.72
N ALA A 326 7.20 20.56 -17.97
CA ALA A 326 7.20 20.59 -16.52
C ALA A 326 8.51 20.03 -15.94
N PHE A 327 8.84 18.77 -16.25
CA PHE A 327 9.97 18.03 -15.65
C PHE A 327 11.34 18.48 -16.19
N ASP A 328 12.39 18.36 -15.36
CA ASP A 328 13.78 18.71 -15.72
C ASP A 328 14.28 17.88 -16.91
N THR A 329 14.05 16.57 -16.85
CA THR A 329 14.38 15.64 -17.93
C THR A 329 13.28 14.59 -18.05
N ILE A 330 12.91 14.21 -19.27
CA ILE A 330 11.94 13.14 -19.53
C ILE A 330 12.52 12.10 -20.48
N LYS A 331 12.32 10.82 -20.17
CA LYS A 331 12.68 9.68 -21.03
C LYS A 331 11.48 8.74 -21.14
N LEU A 332 11.02 8.52 -22.37
CA LEU A 332 9.97 7.56 -22.69
C LEU A 332 10.60 6.35 -23.36
N ILE A 333 10.23 5.16 -22.91
CA ILE A 333 10.49 3.88 -23.57
C ILE A 333 9.12 3.32 -23.96
N GLY A 334 8.89 3.19 -25.26
CA GLY A 334 7.63 2.67 -25.78
C GLY A 334 7.64 1.16 -26.02
N PRO A 335 6.51 0.60 -26.47
CA PRO A 335 6.35 -0.84 -26.70
C PRO A 335 7.29 -1.40 -27.77
N GLU A 336 7.81 -0.55 -28.66
CA GLU A 336 8.70 -0.92 -29.76
C GLU A 336 10.06 -1.47 -29.32
N GLU A 337 10.48 -1.17 -28.09
CA GLU A 337 11.74 -1.65 -27.51
C GLU A 337 11.62 -3.08 -26.94
N ASP A 338 10.40 -3.63 -26.85
CA ASP A 338 10.09 -5.02 -26.42
C ASP A 338 10.78 -5.41 -25.11
N LEU A 339 10.82 -4.49 -24.14
CA LEU A 339 11.36 -4.77 -22.80
C LEU A 339 10.30 -5.49 -21.96
N SER A 340 10.75 -6.50 -21.21
CA SER A 340 9.94 -7.05 -20.12
C SER A 340 9.82 -6.04 -18.97
N GLU A 341 8.74 -6.16 -18.18
CA GLU A 341 8.53 -5.34 -16.98
C GLU A 341 9.77 -5.30 -16.07
N GLY A 342 10.39 -6.46 -15.83
CA GLY A 342 11.60 -6.56 -15.00
C GLY A 342 12.79 -5.79 -15.58
N GLU A 343 13.01 -5.88 -16.90
CA GLU A 343 14.09 -5.15 -17.58
C GLU A 343 13.87 -3.65 -17.60
N ALA A 344 12.62 -3.20 -17.78
CA ALA A 344 12.25 -1.80 -17.72
C ALA A 344 12.48 -1.20 -16.33
N ARG A 345 12.06 -1.92 -15.27
CA ARG A 345 12.29 -1.51 -13.87
C ARG A 345 13.78 -1.53 -13.50
N ASP A 346 14.52 -2.55 -13.93
CA ASP A 346 15.97 -2.60 -13.78
C ASP A 346 16.66 -1.42 -14.49
N MET A 347 16.22 -1.06 -15.70
CA MET A 347 16.75 0.09 -16.45
C MET A 347 16.49 1.41 -15.73
N ALA A 348 15.24 1.67 -15.31
CA ALA A 348 14.87 2.90 -14.62
C ALA A 348 15.66 3.08 -13.31
N MET A 349 15.77 2.01 -12.52
CA MET A 349 16.53 2.02 -11.27
C MET A 349 18.04 2.20 -11.51
N ASP A 350 18.58 1.62 -12.58
CA ASP A 350 19.99 1.78 -12.98
C ASP A 350 20.32 3.22 -13.41
N LEU A 351 19.38 3.95 -14.00
CA LEU A 351 19.58 5.37 -14.31
C LEU A 351 19.85 6.20 -13.05
N CYS A 352 19.05 6.01 -11.98
CA CYS A 352 19.31 6.67 -10.70
C CYS A 352 20.58 6.14 -10.01
N ARG A 353 20.87 4.85 -10.14
CA ARG A 353 22.08 4.24 -9.56
C ARG A 353 23.36 4.84 -10.16
N GLN A 354 23.39 5.02 -11.48
CA GLN A 354 24.56 5.54 -12.20
C GLN A 354 24.73 7.06 -12.06
N ASP A 355 23.66 7.79 -11.76
CA ASP A 355 23.70 9.22 -11.55
C ASP A 355 23.97 9.57 -10.07
N PRO A 356 25.16 10.10 -9.72
CA PRO A 356 25.46 10.50 -8.35
C PRO A 356 24.62 11.69 -7.86
N THR A 357 23.97 12.43 -8.76
CA THR A 357 23.06 13.53 -8.42
C THR A 357 21.63 13.05 -8.14
N CYS A 358 21.31 11.78 -8.42
CA CYS A 358 20.03 11.21 -8.04
C CYS A 358 20.04 10.82 -6.55
N ASP A 359 19.31 11.59 -5.74
CA ASP A 359 19.20 11.39 -4.30
C ASP A 359 18.13 10.34 -3.96
N TYR A 360 17.03 10.33 -4.72
CA TYR A 360 15.92 9.41 -4.54
C TYR A 360 15.39 8.85 -5.87
N TYR A 361 15.00 7.58 -5.86
CA TYR A 361 14.25 6.92 -6.91
C TYR A 361 12.82 6.68 -6.41
N PHE A 362 11.81 7.24 -7.08
CA PHE A 362 10.41 6.98 -6.78
C PHE A 362 9.80 6.15 -7.91
N SER A 363 9.49 4.89 -7.63
CA SER A 363 8.80 4.00 -8.56
C SER A 363 7.29 4.13 -8.36
N LEU A 364 6.53 4.24 -9.45
CA LEU A 364 5.09 4.42 -9.45
C LEU A 364 4.44 3.67 -10.62
N ASP A 365 3.57 2.73 -10.31
CA ASP A 365 2.78 2.03 -11.33
C ASP A 365 1.55 2.85 -11.71
N ALA A 366 1.11 2.73 -12.97
CA ALA A 366 -0.02 3.50 -13.49
C ALA A 366 -1.38 3.15 -12.86
N ASP A 367 -1.49 2.03 -12.13
CA ASP A 367 -2.69 1.68 -11.37
C ASP A 367 -2.71 2.27 -9.95
N VAL A 368 -1.72 3.11 -9.59
CA VAL A 368 -1.69 3.89 -8.35
C VAL A 368 -2.23 5.30 -8.59
N VAL A 369 -3.34 5.61 -7.95
CA VAL A 369 -3.96 6.93 -7.99
C VAL A 369 -3.47 7.74 -6.80
N MET A 370 -2.53 8.64 -7.05
CA MET A 370 -2.05 9.59 -6.04
C MET A 370 -3.09 10.70 -5.83
N THR A 371 -3.60 10.82 -4.62
CA THR A 371 -4.51 11.90 -4.22
C THR A 371 -3.80 12.99 -3.42
N ASN A 372 -2.67 12.64 -2.79
CA ASN A 372 -1.90 13.56 -1.97
C ASN A 372 -0.72 14.15 -2.78
N PRO A 373 -0.71 15.46 -3.08
CA PRO A 373 0.35 16.09 -3.84
C PRO A 373 1.69 16.21 -3.09
N GLU A 374 1.68 16.06 -1.75
CA GLU A 374 2.87 16.16 -0.87
C GLU A 374 3.55 14.81 -0.61
N ILE A 375 3.17 13.76 -1.35
CA ILE A 375 3.62 12.38 -1.14
C ILE A 375 5.14 12.21 -1.08
N LEU A 376 5.88 12.94 -1.93
CA LEU A 376 7.35 12.84 -1.97
C LEU A 376 7.96 13.39 -0.68
N GLN A 377 7.49 14.55 -0.22
CA GLN A 377 7.99 15.19 1.00
C GLN A 377 7.72 14.31 2.22
N ILE A 378 6.49 13.79 2.35
CA ILE A 378 6.09 12.95 3.48
C ILE A 378 6.98 11.70 3.54
N LEU A 379 7.17 11.01 2.41
CA LEU A 379 7.99 9.79 2.37
C LEU A 379 9.49 10.08 2.61
N MET A 380 10.01 11.22 2.14
CA MET A 380 11.39 11.63 2.39
C MET A 380 11.64 11.99 3.85
N GLN A 381 10.68 12.69 4.48
CA GLN A 381 10.74 13.09 5.88
C GLN A 381 10.88 11.89 6.82
N GLU A 382 10.29 10.73 6.50
CA GLU A 382 10.45 9.51 7.30
C GLU A 382 11.87 8.90 7.27
N ASN A 383 12.74 9.40 6.39
CA ASN A 383 14.19 9.11 6.36
C ASN A 383 14.57 7.63 6.23
N LYS A 384 13.69 6.79 5.68
CA LYS A 384 13.92 5.35 5.49
C LYS A 384 14.72 5.04 4.22
N TYR A 385 15.31 3.84 4.17
CA TYR A 385 16.05 3.37 2.99
C TYR A 385 15.12 3.05 1.82
N VAL A 386 14.05 2.31 2.11
CA VAL A 386 12.95 2.01 1.20
C VAL A 386 11.63 2.22 1.94
N ILE A 387 10.72 3.00 1.38
CA ILE A 387 9.41 3.27 1.98
C ILE A 387 8.32 3.34 0.91
N ALA A 388 7.17 2.71 1.18
CA ALA A 388 5.98 2.82 0.35
C ALA A 388 4.87 3.60 1.05
N PRO A 389 4.09 4.40 0.30
CA PRO A 389 2.79 4.88 0.75
C PRO A 389 1.79 3.72 0.71
N MET A 390 0.99 3.54 1.77
CA MET A 390 -0.09 2.56 1.77
C MET A 390 -1.24 3.04 0.89
N VAL A 391 -1.50 2.33 -0.20
CA VAL A 391 -2.65 2.56 -1.08
C VAL A 391 -3.50 1.29 -1.17
N SER A 392 -4.82 1.45 -1.21
CA SER A 392 -5.77 0.34 -1.20
C SER A 392 -6.82 0.49 -2.30
N ARG A 393 -7.38 -0.63 -2.76
CA ARG A 393 -8.58 -0.59 -3.61
C ARG A 393 -9.76 -0.08 -2.79
N TYR A 394 -10.53 0.84 -3.36
CA TYR A 394 -11.70 1.40 -2.69
C TYR A 394 -12.68 0.31 -2.21
N GLY A 395 -13.07 0.38 -0.93
CA GLY A 395 -13.99 -0.57 -0.30
C GLY A 395 -13.46 -2.02 -0.16
N LYS A 396 -12.16 -2.27 -0.37
CA LYS A 396 -11.55 -3.60 -0.33
C LYS A 396 -10.29 -3.61 0.54
N LEU A 397 -9.88 -4.80 1.01
CA LEU A 397 -8.63 -4.98 1.79
C LEU A 397 -7.37 -5.10 0.92
N TRP A 398 -7.54 -5.31 -0.39
CA TRP A 398 -6.41 -5.47 -1.30
C TRP A 398 -5.67 -4.14 -1.44
N SER A 399 -4.36 -4.18 -1.20
CA SER A 399 -3.46 -3.03 -1.11
C SER A 399 -2.09 -3.36 -1.72
N ASN A 400 -1.21 -2.37 -1.83
CA ASN A 400 0.12 -2.48 -2.43
C ASN A 400 1.17 -3.09 -1.48
N PHE A 401 0.77 -3.84 -0.46
CA PHE A 401 1.71 -4.48 0.47
C PHE A 401 1.17 -5.76 1.10
N TRP A 402 2.09 -6.55 1.64
CA TRP A 402 1.79 -7.83 2.27
C TRP A 402 2.35 -7.88 3.69
N GLY A 403 1.50 -8.14 4.68
CA GLY A 403 1.91 -8.22 6.09
C GLY A 403 2.59 -9.54 6.50
N ALA A 404 2.52 -10.58 5.66
CA ALA A 404 3.17 -11.87 5.88
C ALA A 404 3.45 -12.58 4.54
N LEU A 405 4.55 -13.34 4.46
CA LEU A 405 4.87 -14.12 3.26
C LEU A 405 4.07 -15.43 3.22
N ARG A 406 3.24 -15.59 2.18
CA ARG A 406 2.79 -16.92 1.72
C ARG A 406 2.75 -17.06 0.20
N ILE A 407 2.50 -15.99 -0.56
CA ILE A 407 2.47 -15.88 -2.05
C ILE A 407 2.83 -14.40 -2.42
N LEU A 408 3.14 -14.08 -3.69
CA LEU A 408 3.31 -12.76 -4.38
C LEU A 408 3.47 -11.48 -3.52
N ASN A 409 4.62 -10.80 -3.55
CA ASN A 409 4.75 -9.41 -3.07
C ASN A 409 4.67 -8.49 -4.29
N SER A 410 3.77 -7.52 -4.32
CA SER A 410 3.83 -6.43 -5.29
C SER A 410 3.85 -5.09 -4.55
N TRP A 411 4.89 -4.30 -4.80
CA TRP A 411 5.08 -2.96 -4.27
C TRP A 411 4.90 -1.97 -5.42
N MET A 412 3.66 -1.56 -5.67
CA MET A 412 3.28 -0.73 -6.82
C MET A 412 3.71 0.73 -6.72
N ALA A 413 4.10 1.19 -5.52
CA ALA A 413 4.65 2.53 -5.30
C ALA A 413 5.67 2.49 -4.16
N TYR A 414 6.86 3.02 -4.37
CA TYR A 414 7.89 3.10 -3.32
C TYR A 414 8.97 4.14 -3.64
N LEU A 415 9.45 4.80 -2.59
CA LEU A 415 10.58 5.70 -2.59
C LEU A 415 11.82 4.97 -2.04
N LEU A 416 12.93 5.09 -2.74
CA LEU A 416 14.19 4.45 -2.41
C LEU A 416 15.34 5.45 -2.47
N LYS A 417 16.21 5.45 -1.45
CA LYS A 417 17.39 6.32 -1.40
C LYS A 417 18.45 5.92 -2.42
N GLY A 418 18.86 6.84 -3.28
CA GLY A 418 19.88 6.63 -4.30
C GLY A 418 21.22 6.15 -3.73
N GLU A 419 21.59 6.61 -2.52
CA GLU A 419 22.78 6.10 -1.81
C GLU A 419 22.72 4.58 -1.59
N ILE A 420 21.55 4.05 -1.23
CA ILE A 420 21.34 2.62 -0.98
C ILE A 420 21.43 1.81 -2.27
N LEU A 421 20.97 2.36 -3.41
CA LEU A 421 21.19 1.73 -4.73
C LEU A 421 22.67 1.57 -5.04
N ARG A 422 23.48 2.58 -4.70
CA ARG A 422 24.91 2.59 -5.03
C ARG A 422 25.75 1.74 -4.09
N GLN A 423 25.42 1.70 -2.80
CA GLN A 423 26.21 1.00 -1.78
C GLN A 423 25.75 -0.45 -1.57
N GLU A 424 24.45 -0.68 -1.38
CA GLU A 424 23.92 -1.98 -0.91
C GLU A 424 23.32 -2.84 -2.04
N LEU A 425 22.84 -2.19 -3.10
CA LEU A 425 22.21 -2.83 -4.27
C LEU A 425 22.93 -2.50 -5.60
N PRO A 426 24.27 -2.69 -5.70
CA PRO A 426 25.04 -2.31 -6.89
C PRO A 426 24.75 -3.18 -8.11
N GLN A 427 24.12 -4.35 -7.92
CA GLN A 427 23.75 -5.21 -9.03
C GLN A 427 22.69 -4.53 -9.91
N ARG A 428 22.85 -4.69 -11.23
CA ARG A 428 21.88 -4.15 -12.19
C ARG A 428 20.55 -4.90 -12.13
N ASN A 429 20.63 -6.22 -12.09
CA ASN A 429 19.49 -7.13 -12.15
C ASN A 429 18.91 -7.32 -10.73
N ILE A 430 17.88 -6.55 -10.41
CA ILE A 430 17.18 -6.56 -9.13
C ILE A 430 15.77 -7.14 -9.30
N PHE A 431 15.12 -6.82 -10.43
CA PHE A 431 13.77 -7.29 -10.79
C PHE A 431 13.81 -8.56 -11.66
N THR A 432 14.95 -8.86 -12.29
CA THR A 432 15.12 -10.03 -13.16
C THR A 432 15.69 -11.24 -12.40
N LEU A 433 14.80 -12.08 -11.85
CA LEU A 433 15.13 -13.40 -11.30
C LEU A 433 14.33 -14.49 -12.03
N GLU A 434 14.99 -15.61 -12.36
CA GLU A 434 14.36 -16.74 -13.05
C GLU A 434 13.11 -17.24 -12.29
N ASP A 435 12.04 -17.51 -13.05
CA ASP A 435 10.75 -18.05 -12.58
C ASP A 435 10.10 -17.28 -11.41
N THR A 436 10.43 -15.99 -11.26
CA THR A 436 9.92 -15.14 -10.19
C THR A 436 9.30 -13.87 -10.78
N ASP A 437 8.12 -13.50 -10.30
CA ASP A 437 7.48 -12.22 -10.61
C ASP A 437 8.44 -11.03 -10.32
N PRO A 438 8.52 -9.99 -11.18
CA PRO A 438 9.49 -8.91 -11.03
C PRO A 438 9.43 -8.18 -9.68
N ASP A 439 8.22 -7.92 -9.16
CA ASP A 439 8.07 -7.24 -7.88
C ASP A 439 8.47 -8.14 -6.71
N MET A 440 8.17 -9.44 -6.81
CA MET A 440 8.67 -10.43 -5.85
C MET A 440 10.20 -10.49 -5.85
N ALA A 441 10.79 -10.44 -7.04
CA ALA A 441 12.24 -10.48 -7.22
C ALA A 441 12.90 -9.27 -6.55
N PHE A 442 12.37 -8.06 -6.79
CA PHE A 442 12.81 -6.85 -6.10
C PHE A 442 12.72 -7.00 -4.58
N CYS A 443 11.54 -7.36 -4.07
CA CYS A 443 11.34 -7.48 -2.63
C CYS A 443 12.28 -8.53 -2.01
N LYS A 444 12.56 -9.62 -2.72
CA LYS A 444 13.50 -10.66 -2.27
C LYS A 444 14.93 -10.13 -2.26
N SER A 445 15.37 -9.51 -3.35
CA SER A 445 16.71 -8.92 -3.50
C SER A 445 17.02 -7.91 -2.39
N VAL A 446 16.06 -7.05 -2.04
CA VAL A 446 16.21 -6.07 -0.94
C VAL A 446 16.29 -6.77 0.43
N ARG A 447 15.43 -7.77 0.67
CA ARG A 447 15.42 -8.51 1.95
C ARG A 447 16.68 -9.35 2.16
N GLU A 448 17.26 -9.91 1.10
CA GLU A 448 18.51 -10.68 1.19
C GLU A 448 19.71 -9.82 1.61
N LYS A 449 19.63 -8.50 1.42
CA LYS A 449 20.59 -7.52 1.94
C LYS A 449 20.30 -7.05 3.37
N GLY A 450 19.21 -7.52 3.98
CA GLY A 450 18.80 -7.09 5.32
C GLY A 450 18.25 -5.67 5.40
N ILE A 451 17.92 -5.06 4.25
CA ILE A 451 17.25 -3.76 4.16
C ILE A 451 15.76 -3.97 4.44
N PHE A 452 15.17 -3.10 5.25
CA PHE A 452 13.76 -3.13 5.58
C PHE A 452 12.94 -2.42 4.49
N LEU A 453 11.82 -3.05 4.13
CA LEU A 453 10.80 -2.47 3.26
C LEU A 453 9.74 -1.83 4.17
N HIS A 454 9.81 -0.51 4.36
CA HIS A 454 8.89 0.22 5.23
C HIS A 454 7.59 0.59 4.50
N ILE A 455 6.49 0.66 5.23
CA ILE A 455 5.22 1.17 4.70
C ILE A 455 4.66 2.22 5.66
N SER A 456 4.20 3.33 5.09
CA SER A 456 3.52 4.38 5.83
C SER A 456 2.03 4.35 5.53
N ASN A 457 1.23 4.30 6.59
CA ASN A 457 -0.21 4.52 6.56
C ASN A 457 -0.60 5.70 7.45
N ARG A 458 0.35 6.62 7.69
CA ARG A 458 0.17 7.79 8.56
C ARG A 458 -0.69 8.87 7.91
N ASP A 459 -0.73 8.89 6.57
CA ASP A 459 -1.51 9.81 5.75
C ASP A 459 -2.36 9.05 4.73
N ASP A 460 -3.36 9.74 4.18
CA ASP A 460 -4.09 9.27 3.02
C ASP A 460 -3.32 9.64 1.75
N PHE A 461 -2.64 8.66 1.17
CA PHE A 461 -1.80 8.86 -0.02
C PHE A 461 -2.55 8.68 -1.33
N GLY A 462 -3.65 7.92 -1.32
CA GLY A 462 -4.34 7.53 -2.53
C GLY A 462 -4.94 6.13 -2.52
N ARG A 463 -5.22 5.63 -3.73
CA ARG A 463 -5.96 4.39 -3.95
C ARG A 463 -5.40 3.60 -5.13
N LEU A 464 -5.85 2.36 -5.27
CA LEU A 464 -5.48 1.48 -6.38
C LEU A 464 -6.65 1.26 -7.34
N ILE A 465 -6.36 1.34 -8.64
CA ILE A 465 -7.28 1.02 -9.73
C ILE A 465 -7.40 -0.49 -9.93
N SER A 466 -8.60 -0.95 -10.24
CA SER A 466 -8.89 -2.31 -10.69
C SER A 466 -8.87 -2.36 -12.22
N SER A 467 -7.88 -3.03 -12.80
CA SER A 467 -7.83 -3.29 -14.25
C SER A 467 -8.38 -4.68 -14.65
N THR A 468 -8.91 -5.46 -13.68
CA THR A 468 -9.29 -6.87 -13.90
C THR A 468 -10.36 -7.07 -14.99
N ARG A 469 -11.21 -6.07 -15.24
CA ARG A 469 -12.27 -6.10 -16.25
C ARG A 469 -12.23 -4.89 -17.17
N TYR A 470 -11.02 -4.47 -17.55
CA TYR A 470 -10.84 -3.35 -18.48
C TYR A 470 -10.88 -3.84 -19.93
N ASN A 471 -11.96 -3.56 -20.65
CA ASN A 471 -12.14 -3.98 -22.04
C ASN A 471 -11.81 -2.85 -23.02
N ILE A 472 -10.62 -2.90 -23.59
CA ILE A 472 -10.11 -1.92 -24.56
C ILE A 472 -10.71 -2.04 -25.97
N SER A 473 -11.65 -2.97 -26.21
CA SER A 473 -12.31 -3.10 -27.51
C SER A 473 -13.39 -2.05 -27.76
N ARG A 474 -13.74 -1.25 -26.74
CA ARG A 474 -14.76 -0.20 -26.81
C ARG A 474 -14.11 1.13 -27.22
N LEU A 475 -14.88 2.06 -27.75
CA LEU A 475 -14.35 3.38 -28.13
C LEU A 475 -13.94 4.17 -26.88
N HIS A 476 -14.80 4.17 -25.85
CA HIS A 476 -14.55 4.79 -24.55
C HIS A 476 -14.70 3.77 -23.41
N PRO A 477 -13.70 2.90 -23.17
CA PRO A 477 -13.77 1.83 -22.18
C PRO A 477 -14.07 2.28 -20.74
N GLU A 478 -13.65 3.49 -20.36
CA GLU A 478 -13.85 4.05 -19.04
C GLU A 478 -15.33 4.26 -18.68
N LEU A 479 -16.21 4.46 -19.67
CA LEU A 479 -17.66 4.55 -19.42
C LEU A 479 -18.14 3.34 -18.60
N TRP A 480 -17.56 2.15 -18.85
CA TRP A 480 -17.94 0.90 -18.17
C TRP A 480 -17.31 0.68 -16.79
N GLN A 481 -16.55 1.64 -16.27
CA GLN A 481 -15.78 1.46 -15.03
C GLN A 481 -16.53 1.86 -13.74
N ILE A 482 -17.78 2.32 -13.82
CA ILE A 482 -18.56 2.79 -12.65
C ILE A 482 -18.59 1.78 -11.49
N SER A 483 -18.65 0.47 -11.77
CA SER A 483 -18.71 -0.55 -10.71
C SER A 483 -17.34 -0.98 -10.17
N GLU A 484 -16.30 -0.94 -11.00
CA GLU A 484 -14.97 -1.43 -10.60
C GLU A 484 -14.13 -0.33 -9.96
N ASN A 485 -14.25 0.90 -10.48
CA ASN A 485 -13.49 2.09 -10.08
C ASN A 485 -14.43 3.30 -9.89
N PRO A 486 -15.38 3.24 -8.93
CA PRO A 486 -16.46 4.23 -8.80
C PRO A 486 -15.97 5.65 -8.54
N LEU A 487 -14.91 5.82 -7.74
CA LEU A 487 -14.39 7.16 -7.41
C LEU A 487 -13.74 7.84 -8.61
N ASP A 488 -12.94 7.09 -9.37
CA ASP A 488 -12.26 7.58 -10.57
C ASP A 488 -13.24 7.82 -11.72
N TRP A 489 -14.26 6.96 -11.83
CA TRP A 489 -15.39 7.17 -12.73
C TRP A 489 -16.18 8.43 -12.37
N GLN A 490 -16.47 8.63 -11.08
CA GLN A 490 -17.14 9.84 -10.59
C GLN A 490 -16.34 11.09 -10.93
N GLU A 491 -15.03 11.08 -10.68
CA GLU A 491 -14.14 12.21 -10.94
C GLU A 491 -14.10 12.58 -12.43
N LYS A 492 -14.12 11.59 -13.34
CA LYS A 492 -14.14 11.83 -14.79
C LYS A 492 -15.52 12.28 -15.29
N TYR A 493 -16.60 11.66 -14.80
CA TYR A 493 -17.90 11.70 -15.49
C TYR A 493 -19.03 12.40 -14.75
N ILE A 494 -18.95 12.56 -13.43
CA ILE A 494 -19.96 13.26 -12.66
C ILE A 494 -19.59 14.73 -12.52
N HIS A 495 -20.57 15.60 -12.72
CA HIS A 495 -20.37 17.04 -12.65
C HIS A 495 -19.80 17.46 -11.29
N GLU A 496 -18.76 18.29 -11.27
CA GLU A 496 -18.06 18.75 -10.05
C GLU A 496 -19.02 19.31 -8.96
N ASN A 497 -20.06 20.03 -9.37
CA ASN A 497 -21.06 20.61 -8.48
C ASN A 497 -22.25 19.66 -8.16
N TYR A 498 -22.24 18.40 -8.59
CA TYR A 498 -23.33 17.45 -8.32
C TYR A 498 -23.56 17.27 -6.81
N SER A 499 -22.50 17.14 -6.00
CA SER A 499 -22.62 16.93 -4.55
C SER A 499 -23.40 18.06 -3.85
N ARG A 500 -23.28 19.30 -4.35
CA ARG A 500 -23.98 20.48 -3.81
C ARG A 500 -25.50 20.41 -4.03
N VAL A 501 -25.96 19.66 -5.04
CA VAL A 501 -27.38 19.37 -5.28
C VAL A 501 -28.01 18.67 -4.07
N LEU A 502 -27.30 17.70 -3.49
CA LEU A 502 -27.78 16.95 -2.33
C LEU A 502 -27.82 17.81 -1.06
N GLU A 503 -26.95 18.82 -0.97
CA GLU A 503 -26.93 19.82 0.10
C GLU A 503 -28.11 20.80 0.01
N GLY A 504 -28.83 20.80 -1.13
CA GLY A 504 -29.94 21.72 -1.39
C GLY A 504 -29.52 23.00 -2.11
N GLU A 505 -28.34 23.01 -2.70
CA GLU A 505 -27.83 24.11 -3.52
C GLU A 505 -27.78 23.71 -5.01
N PHE A 506 -27.56 24.67 -5.91
CA PHE A 506 -27.16 24.39 -7.29
C PHE A 506 -28.14 23.55 -8.14
N PHE A 507 -29.44 23.71 -7.89
CA PHE A 507 -30.52 23.21 -8.75
C PHE A 507 -31.58 24.30 -8.96
N GLU A 508 -32.42 24.11 -9.97
CA GLU A 508 -33.53 25.00 -10.32
C GLU A 508 -34.83 24.22 -10.43
N GLN A 509 -35.96 24.93 -10.35
CA GLN A 509 -37.29 24.37 -10.59
C GLN A 509 -37.98 25.19 -11.70
N PRO A 510 -37.63 24.98 -12.99
CA PRO A 510 -38.12 25.81 -14.08
C PRO A 510 -39.63 25.73 -14.31
N CYS A 511 -40.27 24.61 -13.96
CA CYS A 511 -41.72 24.43 -14.01
C CYS A 511 -42.21 23.77 -12.70
N PRO A 512 -43.49 23.89 -12.32
CA PRO A 512 -44.02 23.22 -11.13
C PRO A 512 -43.71 21.73 -11.16
N ASP A 513 -43.09 21.21 -10.08
CA ASP A 513 -42.64 19.82 -9.94
C ASP A 513 -41.73 19.31 -11.07
N VAL A 514 -41.00 20.21 -11.73
CA VAL A 514 -39.92 19.88 -12.68
C VAL A 514 -38.64 20.48 -12.14
N TYR A 515 -37.72 19.63 -11.69
CA TYR A 515 -36.42 20.07 -11.18
C TYR A 515 -35.34 19.91 -12.25
N TRP A 516 -34.30 20.74 -12.14
CA TRP A 516 -33.22 20.81 -13.11
C TRP A 516 -31.88 20.98 -12.39
N PHE A 517 -30.95 20.05 -12.59
CA PHE A 517 -29.71 19.97 -11.82
C PHE A 517 -28.57 19.40 -12.68
N PRO A 518 -27.29 19.75 -12.40
CA PRO A 518 -26.17 19.14 -13.10
C PRO A 518 -25.94 17.71 -12.63
N VAL A 519 -25.56 16.84 -13.56
CA VAL A 519 -25.24 15.44 -13.25
C VAL A 519 -23.96 14.97 -13.93
N PHE A 520 -23.72 15.35 -15.17
CA PHE A 520 -22.57 14.88 -15.95
C PHE A 520 -21.58 15.99 -16.29
N THR A 521 -20.31 15.62 -16.42
CA THR A 521 -19.29 16.45 -17.07
C THR A 521 -19.54 16.50 -18.58
N ASP A 522 -18.95 17.50 -19.23
CA ASP A 522 -19.00 17.58 -20.70
C ASP A 522 -18.37 16.34 -21.36
N GLN A 523 -17.31 15.79 -20.76
CA GLN A 523 -16.64 14.58 -21.22
C GLN A 523 -17.56 13.35 -21.20
N MET A 524 -18.35 13.17 -20.14
CA MET A 524 -19.32 12.06 -20.07
C MET A 524 -20.34 12.15 -21.21
N CYS A 525 -20.80 13.36 -21.50
CA CYS A 525 -21.76 13.57 -22.58
C CYS A 525 -21.13 13.30 -23.94
N ASP A 526 -19.90 13.77 -24.19
CA ASP A 526 -19.20 13.55 -25.46
C ASP A 526 -18.87 12.07 -25.67
N ASP A 527 -18.25 11.41 -24.68
CA ASP A 527 -17.91 9.97 -24.74
C ASP A 527 -19.15 9.12 -25.02
N LEU A 528 -20.27 9.41 -24.33
CA LEU A 528 -21.50 8.64 -24.50
C LEU A 528 -22.14 8.86 -25.88
N VAL A 529 -22.14 10.09 -26.40
CA VAL A 529 -22.67 10.38 -27.74
C VAL A 529 -21.80 9.72 -28.82
N GLU A 530 -20.47 9.81 -28.69
CA GLU A 530 -19.54 9.18 -29.62
C GLU A 530 -19.69 7.66 -29.65
N GLU A 531 -19.83 7.01 -28.50
CA GLU A 531 -20.03 5.56 -28.41
C GLU A 531 -21.37 5.12 -29.04
N VAL A 532 -22.44 5.89 -28.84
CA VAL A 532 -23.75 5.58 -29.43
C VAL A 532 -23.76 5.83 -30.94
N GLU A 533 -23.14 6.91 -31.41
CA GLU A 533 -22.98 7.15 -32.86
C GLU A 533 -22.04 6.13 -33.52
N HIS A 534 -21.01 5.64 -32.81
CA HIS A 534 -20.15 4.56 -33.28
C HIS A 534 -20.93 3.25 -33.49
N PHE A 535 -21.89 2.95 -32.62
CA PHE A 535 -22.81 1.82 -32.83
C PHE A 535 -23.71 2.02 -34.06
N GLY A 536 -24.24 3.24 -34.25
CA GLY A 536 -24.86 3.71 -35.49
C GLY A 536 -26.20 3.10 -35.88
N GLN A 537 -26.70 2.07 -35.19
CA GLN A 537 -27.96 1.39 -35.50
C GLN A 537 -29.17 2.06 -34.85
N TRP A 538 -29.41 3.32 -35.21
CA TRP A 538 -30.55 4.13 -34.74
C TRP A 538 -31.91 3.53 -35.16
N SER A 539 -32.94 3.75 -34.34
CA SER A 539 -34.31 3.34 -34.68
C SER A 539 -34.84 4.07 -35.93
N GLY A 540 -35.87 3.50 -36.55
CA GLY A 540 -36.56 4.15 -37.66
C GLY A 540 -37.63 5.18 -37.26
N GLY A 541 -37.82 5.46 -35.96
CA GLY A 541 -38.89 6.34 -35.46
C GLY A 541 -40.30 5.81 -35.75
N LYS A 542 -40.48 4.49 -35.83
CA LYS A 542 -41.75 3.83 -36.15
C LYS A 542 -42.31 3.10 -34.92
N HIS A 543 -43.63 2.95 -34.88
CA HIS A 543 -44.32 2.24 -33.81
C HIS A 543 -43.92 0.77 -33.65
N GLU A 544 -43.50 0.11 -34.72
CA GLU A 544 -43.00 -1.27 -34.66
C GLU A 544 -41.48 -1.26 -34.61
N ASP A 545 -40.92 -1.79 -33.53
CA ASP A 545 -39.48 -1.92 -33.36
C ASP A 545 -39.13 -3.32 -32.83
N THR A 546 -38.58 -4.15 -33.70
CA THR A 546 -38.19 -5.53 -33.39
C THR A 546 -37.00 -5.63 -32.43
N ARG A 547 -36.33 -4.51 -32.12
CA ARG A 547 -35.22 -4.42 -31.17
C ARG A 547 -35.75 -4.34 -29.72
N LEU A 548 -37.02 -4.00 -29.53
CA LEU A 548 -37.68 -3.89 -28.22
C LEU A 548 -38.34 -5.21 -27.78
N VAL A 549 -38.33 -5.46 -26.48
CA VAL A 549 -39.08 -6.57 -25.87
C VAL A 549 -40.58 -6.24 -25.95
N GLY A 550 -41.27 -6.86 -26.92
CA GLY A 550 -42.69 -6.64 -27.19
C GLY A 550 -43.00 -6.00 -28.54
N GLY A 551 -41.98 -5.53 -29.28
CA GLY A 551 -42.09 -5.15 -30.69
C GLY A 551 -42.86 -3.86 -31.00
N TYR A 552 -43.38 -3.15 -29.99
CA TYR A 552 -44.26 -1.99 -30.19
C TYR A 552 -43.97 -0.84 -29.22
N GLU A 553 -43.81 0.36 -29.77
CA GLU A 553 -43.58 1.60 -29.04
C GLU A 553 -44.75 2.58 -29.20
N ASN A 554 -45.35 3.01 -28.09
CA ASN A 554 -46.54 3.85 -28.10
C ASN A 554 -46.26 5.26 -28.65
N VAL A 555 -45.04 5.76 -28.49
CA VAL A 555 -44.61 7.10 -28.91
C VAL A 555 -43.19 6.97 -29.47
N PRO A 556 -43.03 6.69 -30.77
CA PRO A 556 -41.74 6.29 -31.28
C PRO A 556 -40.75 7.46 -31.38
N THR A 557 -39.50 7.19 -31.02
CA THR A 557 -38.37 8.10 -31.15
C THR A 557 -37.25 7.48 -31.99
N VAL A 558 -36.42 8.29 -32.65
CA VAL A 558 -35.15 7.84 -33.23
C VAL A 558 -34.13 7.67 -32.11
N ASP A 559 -33.91 6.42 -31.70
CA ASP A 559 -33.17 6.11 -30.48
C ASP A 559 -32.32 4.82 -30.54
N ILE A 560 -31.46 4.72 -29.53
CA ILE A 560 -30.66 3.53 -29.19
C ILE A 560 -30.80 3.30 -27.68
N HIS A 561 -31.19 2.09 -27.31
CA HIS A 561 -31.30 1.63 -25.93
C HIS A 561 -29.94 1.20 -25.37
N MET A 562 -29.71 1.45 -24.08
CA MET A 562 -28.43 1.14 -23.42
C MET A 562 -28.10 -0.36 -23.42
N ASN A 563 -29.10 -1.24 -23.50
CA ASN A 563 -28.87 -2.67 -23.60
C ASN A 563 -28.27 -3.09 -24.96
N GLN A 564 -28.53 -2.33 -26.04
CA GLN A 564 -28.03 -2.62 -27.39
C GLN A 564 -26.52 -2.43 -27.51
N ILE A 565 -25.97 -1.50 -26.72
CA ILE A 565 -24.52 -1.25 -26.61
C ILE A 565 -23.89 -1.93 -25.38
N GLY A 566 -24.67 -2.73 -24.65
CA GLY A 566 -24.24 -3.42 -23.44
C GLY A 566 -23.81 -2.47 -22.30
N PHE A 567 -24.50 -1.33 -22.14
CA PHE A 567 -24.27 -0.30 -21.11
C PHE A 567 -25.41 -0.21 -20.08
N GLU A 568 -26.44 -1.06 -20.20
CA GLU A 568 -27.62 -1.03 -19.32
C GLU A 568 -27.26 -1.21 -17.84
N LYS A 569 -26.35 -2.12 -17.52
CA LYS A 569 -25.98 -2.41 -16.13
C LYS A 569 -25.31 -1.19 -15.48
N GLU A 570 -24.40 -0.57 -16.20
CA GLU A 570 -23.64 0.60 -15.76
C GLU A 570 -24.56 1.82 -15.63
N TRP A 571 -25.47 1.99 -16.60
CA TRP A 571 -26.50 3.03 -16.53
C TRP A 571 -27.44 2.85 -15.32
N LEU A 572 -27.88 1.62 -15.04
CA LEU A 572 -28.71 1.34 -13.87
C LEU A 572 -27.98 1.60 -12.55
N GLN A 573 -26.67 1.32 -12.48
CA GLN A 573 -25.84 1.68 -11.34
C GLN A 573 -25.79 3.21 -11.18
N PHE A 574 -25.60 3.95 -12.28
CA PHE A 574 -25.65 5.41 -12.27
C PHE A 574 -27.00 5.93 -11.73
N LEU A 575 -28.12 5.36 -12.16
CA LEU A 575 -29.44 5.76 -11.66
C LEU A 575 -29.57 5.53 -10.14
N GLN A 576 -29.04 4.40 -9.65
CA GLN A 576 -29.08 4.08 -8.22
C GLN A 576 -28.18 4.99 -7.38
N ASP A 577 -26.96 5.24 -7.83
CA ASP A 577 -25.96 5.97 -7.04
C ASP A 577 -26.17 7.49 -7.09
N TYR A 578 -26.65 8.03 -8.22
CA TYR A 578 -26.70 9.47 -8.46
C TYR A 578 -28.11 10.04 -8.65
N ILE A 579 -29.05 9.28 -9.20
CA ILE A 579 -30.41 9.79 -9.46
C ILE A 579 -31.35 9.51 -8.30
N ALA A 580 -31.27 8.32 -7.68
CA ALA A 580 -32.11 7.96 -6.54
C ALA A 580 -31.97 8.96 -5.38
N PRO A 581 -30.75 9.34 -4.91
CA PRO A 581 -30.61 10.26 -3.78
C PRO A 581 -31.17 11.66 -4.06
N VAL A 582 -30.98 12.16 -5.29
CA VAL A 582 -31.54 13.46 -5.73
C VAL A 582 -33.06 13.40 -5.78
N THR A 583 -33.62 12.29 -6.26
CA THR A 583 -35.08 12.10 -6.34
C THR A 583 -35.72 12.11 -4.96
N GLU A 584 -35.16 11.37 -3.99
CA GLU A 584 -35.66 11.36 -2.61
C GLU A 584 -35.52 12.72 -1.92
N LYS A 585 -34.50 13.52 -2.30
CA LYS A 585 -34.32 14.90 -1.84
C LYS A 585 -35.39 15.85 -2.39
N PHE A 586 -35.66 15.80 -3.70
CA PHE A 586 -36.61 16.70 -4.36
C PHE A 586 -38.07 16.36 -4.11
N TYR A 587 -38.36 15.08 -3.84
CA TYR A 587 -39.71 14.61 -3.52
C TYR A 587 -39.74 13.96 -2.13
N PRO A 588 -39.69 14.74 -1.04
CA PRO A 588 -39.69 14.19 0.32
C PRO A 588 -40.90 13.27 0.55
N GLY A 589 -40.62 12.06 1.02
CA GLY A 589 -41.63 11.01 1.23
C GLY A 589 -41.77 10.01 0.08
N TYR A 590 -41.12 10.26 -1.05
CA TYR A 590 -40.91 9.26 -2.10
C TYR A 590 -39.59 8.51 -1.85
N HIS A 591 -39.61 7.19 -2.01
CA HIS A 591 -38.42 6.34 -1.90
C HIS A 591 -38.30 5.49 -3.16
N THR A 592 -37.08 5.38 -3.69
CA THR A 592 -36.85 4.73 -4.99
C THR A 592 -35.63 3.81 -4.95
N LYS A 593 -35.73 2.72 -5.73
CA LYS A 593 -34.59 1.86 -6.06
C LYS A 593 -34.07 2.10 -7.49
N ALA A 594 -34.54 3.19 -8.10
CA ALA A 594 -34.28 3.62 -9.47
C ALA A 594 -34.35 2.48 -10.49
N ARG A 595 -35.46 1.73 -10.51
CA ARG A 595 -35.64 0.63 -11.47
C ARG A 595 -36.07 1.22 -12.81
N ALA A 596 -35.32 0.99 -13.89
CA ALA A 596 -35.69 1.49 -15.21
C ALA A 596 -35.51 0.41 -16.28
N ILE A 597 -36.56 0.14 -17.05
CA ILE A 597 -36.51 -0.81 -18.18
C ILE A 597 -36.19 -0.07 -19.49
N MET A 598 -36.66 1.17 -19.62
CA MET A 598 -36.44 1.98 -20.81
C MET A 598 -35.38 3.04 -20.51
N ASN A 599 -34.17 2.78 -20.97
CA ASN A 599 -33.02 3.67 -20.89
C ASN A 599 -32.46 3.82 -22.30
N PHE A 600 -32.60 5.00 -22.89
CA PHE A 600 -32.29 5.19 -24.31
C PHE A 600 -31.85 6.62 -24.60
N MET A 601 -30.93 6.75 -25.56
CA MET A 601 -30.52 8.03 -26.11
C MET A 601 -31.40 8.34 -27.31
N VAL A 602 -31.98 9.54 -27.33
CA VAL A 602 -32.78 10.05 -28.44
C VAL A 602 -31.96 11.04 -29.24
N ARG A 603 -32.10 10.97 -30.57
CA ARG A 603 -31.53 11.94 -31.51
C ARG A 603 -32.64 12.68 -32.25
N TYR A 604 -32.66 14.00 -32.13
CA TYR A 604 -33.55 14.85 -32.92
C TYR A 604 -32.76 15.58 -34.02
N ARG A 605 -33.28 15.53 -35.24
CA ARG A 605 -32.76 16.26 -36.40
C ARG A 605 -33.88 16.83 -37.27
N PRO A 606 -33.69 17.98 -37.93
CA PRO A 606 -34.66 18.56 -38.86
C PRO A 606 -35.07 17.63 -40.01
N ASP A 607 -34.15 16.81 -40.50
CA ASP A 607 -34.29 15.90 -41.64
C ASP A 607 -34.72 14.48 -41.28
N GLU A 608 -34.77 14.14 -39.98
CA GLU A 608 -35.25 12.86 -39.47
C GLU A 608 -36.52 13.08 -38.64
N GLN A 609 -36.41 12.99 -37.31
CA GLN A 609 -37.47 13.32 -36.37
C GLN A 609 -37.09 14.59 -35.61
N PRO A 610 -37.71 15.75 -35.89
CA PRO A 610 -37.33 17.01 -35.23
C PRO A 610 -38.00 17.24 -33.88
N SER A 611 -39.15 16.61 -33.63
CA SER A 611 -40.03 16.87 -32.48
C SER A 611 -40.67 15.59 -31.95
N LEU A 612 -41.24 15.68 -30.74
CA LEU A 612 -42.01 14.59 -30.14
C LEU A 612 -43.41 15.09 -29.74
N ARG A 613 -44.44 14.42 -30.23
CA ARG A 613 -45.85 14.78 -29.98
C ARG A 613 -46.19 14.76 -28.48
N PRO A 614 -47.22 15.49 -28.03
CA PRO A 614 -47.67 15.44 -26.63
C PRO A 614 -47.96 14.02 -26.13
N HIS A 615 -47.37 13.63 -25.00
CA HIS A 615 -47.53 12.29 -24.40
C HIS A 615 -47.33 12.28 -22.87
N HIS A 616 -47.58 11.10 -22.29
CA HIS A 616 -47.16 10.73 -20.94
C HIS A 616 -46.11 9.64 -21.04
N ASP A 617 -45.22 9.61 -20.06
CA ASP A 617 -44.21 8.57 -19.96
C ASP A 617 -44.76 7.37 -19.18
N SER A 618 -44.25 6.19 -19.53
CA SER A 618 -44.57 4.97 -18.78
C SER A 618 -43.64 4.83 -17.57
N SER A 619 -43.60 5.85 -16.71
CA SER A 619 -42.75 5.95 -15.52
C SER A 619 -43.49 6.57 -14.34
N THR A 620 -42.99 6.37 -13.11
CA THR A 620 -43.39 7.21 -11.98
C THR A 620 -42.74 8.59 -12.13
N PHE A 621 -41.44 8.62 -12.42
CA PHE A 621 -40.72 9.83 -12.78
C PHE A 621 -39.77 9.55 -13.95
N THR A 622 -39.52 10.59 -14.74
CA THR A 622 -38.62 10.56 -15.89
C THR A 622 -37.43 11.44 -15.60
N ILE A 623 -36.24 10.96 -16.00
CA ILE A 623 -35.08 11.83 -16.16
C ILE A 623 -34.79 12.09 -17.64
N ASN A 624 -34.35 13.30 -17.94
CA ASN A 624 -34.00 13.74 -19.29
C ASN A 624 -32.73 14.60 -19.21
N VAL A 625 -31.59 14.01 -19.60
CA VAL A 625 -30.28 14.64 -19.55
C VAL A 625 -29.92 15.18 -20.93
N ALA A 626 -29.54 16.45 -21.01
CA ALA A 626 -29.05 17.03 -22.27
C ALA A 626 -27.57 16.69 -22.47
N LEU A 627 -27.22 16.23 -23.67
CA LEU A 627 -25.88 15.70 -23.97
C LEU A 627 -25.04 16.62 -24.87
N ASN A 628 -25.64 17.66 -25.44
CA ASN A 628 -24.91 18.62 -26.27
C ASN A 628 -25.46 20.05 -26.17
N HIS A 629 -24.75 21.01 -26.74
CA HIS A 629 -24.97 22.45 -26.52
C HIS A 629 -26.02 23.03 -27.47
N LYS A 630 -27.07 23.64 -26.89
CA LYS A 630 -27.98 24.49 -27.64
C LYS A 630 -27.24 25.75 -28.14
N GLY A 631 -27.44 26.10 -29.40
CA GLY A 631 -26.83 27.26 -30.07
C GLY A 631 -25.45 26.99 -30.67
N ILE A 632 -24.85 25.84 -30.38
CA ILE A 632 -23.58 25.39 -30.98
C ILE A 632 -23.85 24.16 -31.84
N ASP A 633 -24.45 23.12 -31.26
CA ASP A 633 -24.68 21.83 -31.91
C ASP A 633 -26.08 21.71 -32.54
N TYR A 634 -27.04 22.48 -32.02
CA TYR A 634 -28.41 22.55 -32.55
C TYR A 634 -29.13 23.86 -32.21
N GLU A 635 -30.16 24.19 -32.98
CA GLU A 635 -31.13 25.28 -32.70
C GLU A 635 -32.55 24.74 -32.48
N GLY A 636 -33.40 25.54 -31.82
CA GLY A 636 -34.73 25.11 -31.41
C GLY A 636 -34.68 24.11 -30.26
N GLY A 637 -35.65 23.20 -30.20
CA GLY A 637 -35.72 22.16 -29.17
C GLY A 637 -36.20 22.67 -27.81
N GLY A 638 -36.07 21.79 -26.81
CA GLY A 638 -36.61 21.96 -25.46
C GLY A 638 -37.69 20.94 -25.12
N CYS A 639 -38.35 21.17 -23.98
CA CYS A 639 -39.50 20.40 -23.51
C CYS A 639 -40.60 21.38 -23.06
N ARG A 640 -41.85 21.12 -23.44
CA ARG A 640 -43.00 21.93 -23.03
C ARG A 640 -44.00 21.10 -22.24
N PHE A 641 -44.32 21.56 -21.03
CA PHE A 641 -45.32 20.93 -20.15
C PHE A 641 -46.67 21.63 -20.34
N LEU A 642 -47.57 20.98 -21.09
CA LEU A 642 -48.79 21.60 -21.62
C LEU A 642 -49.72 22.08 -20.50
N ARG A 643 -49.88 21.28 -19.44
CA ARG A 643 -50.75 21.61 -18.30
C ARG A 643 -50.36 22.89 -17.57
N TYR A 644 -49.07 23.24 -17.58
CA TYR A 644 -48.54 24.42 -16.91
C TYR A 644 -48.23 25.57 -17.87
N ASN A 645 -48.40 25.35 -19.18
CA ASN A 645 -47.92 26.23 -20.25
C ASN A 645 -46.48 26.72 -19.98
N CYS A 646 -45.62 25.79 -19.55
CA CYS A 646 -44.25 26.07 -19.15
C CYS A 646 -43.28 25.38 -20.10
N ASN A 647 -42.26 26.11 -20.55
CA ASN A 647 -41.27 25.63 -21.51
C ASN A 647 -39.88 25.64 -20.88
N VAL A 648 -39.15 24.55 -21.04
CA VAL A 648 -37.71 24.48 -20.79
C VAL A 648 -37.01 24.49 -22.14
N GLU A 649 -36.69 25.69 -22.64
CA GLU A 649 -36.19 25.87 -24.00
C GLU A 649 -34.68 25.79 -24.10
N SER A 650 -33.93 26.11 -23.04
CA SER A 650 -32.46 26.19 -23.07
C SER A 650 -31.81 25.13 -22.18
N PRO A 651 -31.94 23.83 -22.49
CA PRO A 651 -31.27 22.80 -21.72
C PRO A 651 -29.74 22.94 -21.83
N ARG A 652 -29.07 22.66 -20.72
CA ARG A 652 -27.63 22.81 -20.48
C ARG A 652 -27.00 21.44 -20.60
N LYS A 653 -25.89 21.32 -21.35
CA LYS A 653 -25.15 20.07 -21.46
C LYS A 653 -24.78 19.56 -20.06
N GLY A 654 -24.94 18.26 -19.83
CA GLY A 654 -24.68 17.62 -18.55
C GLY A 654 -25.73 17.86 -17.46
N TRP A 655 -26.78 18.64 -17.73
CA TRP A 655 -27.88 18.84 -16.77
C TRP A 655 -29.07 17.94 -17.04
N SER A 656 -29.68 17.43 -15.97
CA SER A 656 -30.83 16.54 -15.98
C SER A 656 -32.09 17.26 -15.54
N LEU A 657 -33.15 17.13 -16.34
CA LEU A 657 -34.52 17.40 -15.90
C LEU A 657 -35.08 16.16 -15.21
N ILE A 658 -35.79 16.36 -14.10
CA ILE A 658 -36.57 15.32 -13.43
C ILE A 658 -38.00 15.80 -13.20
N HIS A 659 -38.97 15.00 -13.66
CA HIS A 659 -40.39 15.29 -13.53
C HIS A 659 -41.22 14.01 -13.40
N PRO A 660 -42.44 14.06 -12.82
CA PRO A 660 -43.38 12.94 -12.85
C PRO A 660 -43.70 12.49 -14.29
N GLY A 661 -43.82 11.19 -14.53
CA GLY A 661 -44.08 10.64 -15.88
C GLY A 661 -45.55 10.55 -16.25
N ARG A 662 -46.41 10.28 -15.26
CA ARG A 662 -47.86 10.04 -15.44
C ARG A 662 -48.72 11.14 -14.84
N LEU A 663 -49.96 11.23 -15.33
CA LEU A 663 -51.08 12.07 -14.83
C LEU A 663 -50.89 13.60 -14.95
N THR A 664 -49.79 14.15 -14.44
CA THR A 664 -49.65 15.60 -14.21
C THR A 664 -48.79 16.33 -15.23
N HIS A 665 -47.84 15.65 -15.86
CA HIS A 665 -46.84 16.27 -16.73
C HIS A 665 -47.00 15.77 -18.18
N TYR A 666 -48.18 16.02 -18.75
CA TYR A 666 -48.39 15.82 -20.18
C TYR A 666 -47.53 16.83 -20.95
N HIS A 667 -46.56 16.33 -21.72
CA HIS A 667 -45.48 17.15 -22.26
C HIS A 667 -45.16 16.80 -23.72
N GLU A 668 -44.52 17.73 -24.42
CA GLU A 668 -44.09 17.60 -25.81
C GLU A 668 -42.62 18.00 -25.99
N GLY A 669 -41.94 17.34 -26.94
CA GLY A 669 -40.60 17.70 -27.37
C GLY A 669 -40.68 18.77 -28.45
N LEU A 670 -40.21 19.98 -28.15
CA LEU A 670 -40.22 21.10 -29.09
C LEU A 670 -39.32 20.80 -30.31
N PRO A 671 -39.67 21.32 -31.50
CA PRO A 671 -38.95 21.01 -32.74
C PRO A 671 -37.52 21.55 -32.74
N THR A 672 -36.57 20.67 -33.07
CA THR A 672 -35.19 21.03 -33.40
C THR A 672 -35.16 21.58 -34.82
N THR A 673 -34.70 22.82 -35.00
CA THR A 673 -34.78 23.56 -36.28
C THR A 673 -33.49 23.50 -37.10
N TRP A 674 -32.35 23.25 -36.45
CA TRP A 674 -31.05 23.11 -37.09
C TRP A 674 -30.15 22.20 -36.24
N GLY A 675 -29.17 21.54 -36.88
CA GLY A 675 -28.18 20.70 -36.20
C GLY A 675 -28.75 19.39 -35.67
N THR A 676 -28.10 18.81 -34.67
CA THR A 676 -28.53 17.55 -34.03
C THR A 676 -28.61 17.71 -32.53
N ARG A 677 -29.74 17.33 -31.93
CA ARG A 677 -29.94 17.37 -30.47
C ARG A 677 -29.92 15.96 -29.90
N TYR A 678 -29.05 15.72 -28.92
CA TYR A 678 -29.00 14.45 -28.18
C TYR A 678 -29.50 14.63 -26.75
N ILE A 679 -30.35 13.70 -26.31
CA ILE A 679 -30.78 13.60 -24.92
C ILE A 679 -30.74 12.15 -24.46
N MET A 680 -30.43 11.94 -23.18
CA MET A 680 -30.53 10.64 -22.53
C MET A 680 -31.78 10.61 -21.66
N VAL A 681 -32.66 9.65 -21.92
CA VAL A 681 -33.95 9.53 -21.23
C VAL A 681 -34.00 8.23 -20.46
N SER A 682 -34.57 8.27 -19.25
CA SER A 682 -34.87 7.06 -18.49
C SER A 682 -36.24 7.14 -17.84
N PHE A 683 -37.04 6.11 -18.06
CA PHE A 683 -38.35 5.93 -17.44
C PHE A 683 -38.18 5.10 -16.18
N VAL A 684 -38.18 5.79 -15.03
CA VAL A 684 -37.83 5.22 -13.73
C VAL A 684 -39.08 4.89 -12.92
N ASP A 685 -39.03 3.74 -12.25
CA ASP A 685 -40.11 3.10 -11.51
C ASP A 685 -41.42 2.99 -12.34
N PRO A 686 -41.41 2.24 -13.47
CA PRO A 686 -42.52 2.15 -14.43
C PRO A 686 -43.80 1.44 -13.94
#